data_AF-A0A150F8V7-F1
#
_entry.id   AF-A0A150F8V7-F1
#
_cell.length_a   1.000
_cell.length_b   1.000
_cell.length_c   1.000
_cell.angle_alpha   90.00
_cell.angle_beta   90.00
_cell.angle_gamma   90.00
#
_symmetry.space_group_name_H-M   'P 1'
#
loop_
_entity.id
_entity.type
_entity.pdbx_description
1 polymer ?
#
loop_
_entity_poly.entity_id
_entity_poly.type
_entity_poly.pdbx_seq_one_letter_code
_entity_poly.pdbx_strand_id
1 'polypeptide(L)'
;MRRKRFTSFWAAILTAALVLSLAAPFSQVSAAEPIEQAKALENGKEQSGVIDEPEQSVWYQITPSKEEVSKDSHMALTVSSQSFLNVSVYSSKEKALGDDTFDMYRSYTDQGKSEINVPHAWQGPYYIKVEYAGEEPEEGGSIQNESAEKAAYTISYKGTTLQPADLEQEESCPVEMSVSETKAGAGILKDLRTIRDQQLNQTASGKELSKLYYKAAPFIAAKLVFNKKARTEIYQDLVTLKPLFSDTAENGSNSSYTVTDKDQKAIERLYAAALQSVPSYLKKELKQQADKLHIHSLKGKTAGAFLTENKLALESKVQTQKVIFKLKNNKGLAAVTKEAAGFKASAQSKKDISQIKQAKKLFDNLYSFEMPKDPKQNGSYSISAKRVKDTASSLSKLPAVEFAEPVREYKSLSADIQYPYQWSLKNGGADGGIKGADVKFDQASSLLSKRKLNDTLIAVVDTGVDSTLADLKGKVRTDLGHNFVNRTNSALDDQGHGTHVAGIIAAKSGNSYSMAGLNGKAGIIPVKVLDSTGSGDTEQIALGIKYAADKGAKVINLSLGGAYSRVLEFALKYAASKNVVIAAASGNEGMNELSYPASSKYVISVGASNRMDMTADFSNYGKGLDLTAPGSDIPSLVPNGNVTYMSGTSMAAPHVAAAAGLLLSQNPKLKPNEVEAKLKQTADDISFKSEDGQEEELYDDNGDPMPIPVIPGVDWHSGHGRLNIMKAVSAVDLGLEINKLESTQTAVRGKAKEGTALEVMNGKKKLGSAKAGKDGKFKVNIPMQKKDTVLQVKASKDDAKTSVTIVTAKGTPSGTPKVSKVTSKDTAVKGKANSQAKITVKNKAKKVIATQKADQKGAFSVKIKKQKAGTVLYVTAADTDKQESKAVKVTVGK
;
A
#
# COMPACT_ATOMS: atom_id res chain seq x y z
N MET A 1 -80.21 -31.02 -9.44
CA MET A 1 -80.15 -29.78 -10.26
C MET A 1 -79.34 -28.75 -9.46
N ARG A 2 -78.36 -27.97 -9.97
CA ARG A 2 -78.22 -27.11 -11.18
C ARG A 2 -78.67 -25.66 -10.90
N ARG A 3 -77.78 -24.69 -11.20
CA ARG A 3 -77.83 -23.23 -10.93
C ARG A 3 -77.50 -22.82 -9.48
N LYS A 4 -76.68 -21.79 -9.24
CA LYS A 4 -75.73 -21.07 -10.12
C LYS A 4 -74.61 -20.45 -9.25
N ARG A 5 -73.34 -20.84 -9.45
CA ARG A 5 -72.19 -20.06 -8.94
C ARG A 5 -72.06 -18.79 -9.80
N PHE A 6 -71.98 -17.60 -9.20
CA PHE A 6 -71.95 -16.35 -9.95
C PHE A 6 -71.04 -15.26 -9.35
N THR A 7 -69.93 -15.66 -8.72
CA THR A 7 -68.89 -14.75 -8.21
C THR A 7 -67.49 -15.01 -8.78
N SER A 8 -67.21 -16.21 -9.31
CA SER A 8 -65.92 -16.53 -9.95
C SER A 8 -65.72 -15.92 -11.34
N PHE A 9 -66.75 -15.26 -11.90
CA PHE A 9 -66.68 -14.65 -13.24
C PHE A 9 -65.97 -13.29 -13.22
N TRP A 10 -66.21 -12.46 -12.19
CA TRP A 10 -65.56 -11.15 -12.06
C TRP A 10 -64.09 -11.24 -11.67
N ALA A 11 -63.70 -12.19 -10.81
CA ALA A 11 -62.29 -12.42 -10.51
C ALA A 11 -61.51 -12.88 -11.76
N ALA A 12 -62.09 -13.77 -12.57
CA ALA A 12 -61.50 -14.23 -13.82
C ALA A 12 -61.46 -13.13 -14.90
N ILE A 13 -62.47 -12.25 -14.97
CA ILE A 13 -62.46 -11.10 -15.88
C ILE A 13 -61.41 -10.07 -15.45
N LEU A 14 -61.20 -9.83 -14.16
CA LEU A 14 -60.15 -8.90 -13.70
C LEU A 14 -58.74 -9.44 -13.96
N THR A 15 -58.47 -10.73 -13.74
CA THR A 15 -57.16 -11.30 -14.13
C THR A 15 -56.99 -11.42 -15.64
N ALA A 16 -58.05 -11.75 -16.40
CA ALA A 16 -57.98 -11.75 -17.87
C ALA A 16 -57.77 -10.33 -18.42
N ALA A 17 -58.41 -9.30 -17.84
CA ALA A 17 -58.20 -7.91 -18.22
C ALA A 17 -56.76 -7.45 -17.92
N LEU A 18 -56.20 -7.81 -16.77
CA LEU A 18 -54.81 -7.46 -16.41
C LEU A 18 -53.76 -8.18 -17.27
N VAL A 19 -54.08 -9.39 -17.77
CA VAL A 19 -53.21 -10.17 -18.66
C VAL A 19 -53.37 -9.75 -20.13
N LEU A 20 -54.56 -9.26 -20.54
CA LEU A 20 -54.80 -8.78 -21.91
C LEU A 20 -54.55 -7.27 -22.08
N SER A 21 -54.49 -6.47 -21.01
CA SER A 21 -53.95 -5.11 -21.06
C SER A 21 -52.43 -5.07 -21.29
N LEU A 22 -51.75 -6.21 -21.11
CA LEU A 22 -50.36 -6.44 -21.52
C LEU A 22 -50.25 -7.07 -22.93
N ALA A 23 -51.38 -7.19 -23.64
CA ALA A 23 -51.47 -7.70 -24.99
C ALA A 23 -52.16 -6.67 -25.92
N ALA A 24 -51.56 -5.48 -26.01
CA ALA A 24 -51.63 -4.72 -27.25
C ALA A 24 -51.17 -5.64 -28.41
N PRO A 25 -51.67 -5.46 -29.65
CA PRO A 25 -51.16 -6.24 -30.76
C PRO A 25 -49.68 -5.95 -30.92
N PHE A 26 -48.85 -6.98 -30.75
CA PHE A 26 -47.51 -6.99 -31.32
C PHE A 26 -47.66 -6.93 -32.84
N SER A 27 -47.73 -5.72 -33.37
CA SER A 27 -46.95 -5.37 -34.56
C SER A 27 -45.58 -6.02 -34.40
N GLN A 28 -45.08 -6.68 -35.44
CA GLN A 28 -43.85 -7.45 -35.34
C GLN A 28 -42.67 -6.51 -35.08
N VAL A 29 -42.34 -6.25 -33.81
CA VAL A 29 -41.10 -5.61 -33.39
C VAL A 29 -39.97 -6.40 -34.05
N SER A 30 -39.28 -5.77 -35.00
CA SER A 30 -38.35 -6.48 -35.87
C SER A 30 -37.20 -7.00 -35.02
N ALA A 31 -37.17 -8.32 -34.84
CA ALA A 31 -36.45 -8.96 -33.75
C ALA A 31 -34.97 -8.54 -33.71
N ALA A 32 -34.53 -7.99 -32.58
CA ALA A 32 -33.16 -7.58 -32.35
C ALA A 32 -32.17 -8.67 -32.78
N GLU A 33 -31.06 -8.27 -33.41
CA GLU A 33 -30.09 -9.25 -33.92
C GLU A 33 -29.65 -10.19 -32.80
N PRO A 34 -29.77 -11.53 -32.97
CA PRO A 34 -29.33 -12.46 -31.96
C PRO A 34 -27.85 -12.23 -31.61
N ILE A 35 -27.49 -12.30 -30.33
CA ILE A 35 -26.11 -12.11 -29.84
C ILE A 35 -25.11 -13.11 -30.48
N GLU A 36 -25.59 -14.20 -31.05
CA GLU A 36 -24.88 -15.13 -31.94
C GLU A 36 -24.29 -14.45 -33.20
N GLN A 37 -24.89 -13.35 -33.66
CA GLN A 37 -24.51 -12.57 -34.84
C GLN A 37 -23.62 -11.37 -34.51
N ALA A 38 -23.16 -11.24 -33.25
CA ALA A 38 -22.42 -10.08 -32.77
C ALA A 38 -21.22 -9.71 -33.66
N LYS A 39 -21.22 -8.49 -34.20
CA LYS A 39 -20.24 -7.99 -35.16
C LYS A 39 -18.87 -7.78 -34.49
N ALA A 40 -17.82 -8.36 -35.06
CA ALA A 40 -16.48 -8.28 -34.47
C ALA A 40 -15.86 -6.88 -34.70
N LEU A 41 -15.47 -6.21 -33.61
CA LEU A 41 -14.73 -4.95 -33.64
C LEU A 41 -13.21 -5.22 -33.55
N GLU A 42 -12.42 -4.35 -34.20
CA GLU A 42 -10.96 -4.38 -34.16
C GLU A 42 -10.42 -3.02 -33.67
N ASN A 43 -9.32 -3.04 -32.90
CA ASN A 43 -8.71 -1.88 -32.28
C ASN A 43 -8.27 -0.83 -33.33
N GLY A 44 -8.73 0.40 -33.14
CA GLY A 44 -8.46 1.51 -34.05
C GLY A 44 -9.20 1.43 -35.40
N LYS A 45 -10.09 0.45 -35.62
CA LYS A 45 -11.01 0.44 -36.76
C LYS A 45 -12.38 0.96 -36.33
N GLU A 46 -12.93 1.84 -37.15
CA GLU A 46 -14.32 2.28 -37.06
C GLU A 46 -15.21 1.39 -37.93
N GLN A 47 -16.42 1.14 -37.46
CA GLN A 47 -17.50 0.50 -38.22
C GLN A 47 -18.75 1.39 -38.15
N SER A 48 -19.46 1.52 -39.26
CA SER A 48 -20.77 2.18 -39.29
C SER A 48 -21.87 1.16 -39.03
N GLY A 49 -22.95 1.59 -38.39
CA GLY A 49 -24.18 0.83 -38.19
C GLY A 49 -25.42 1.68 -38.43
N VAL A 50 -26.54 1.01 -38.67
CA VAL A 50 -27.87 1.61 -38.74
C VAL A 50 -28.80 0.68 -37.96
N ILE A 51 -29.64 1.26 -37.12
CA ILE A 51 -30.79 0.59 -36.49
C ILE A 51 -32.04 1.11 -37.21
N ASP A 52 -32.94 0.21 -37.59
CA ASP A 52 -34.04 0.47 -38.52
C ASP A 52 -35.39 0.75 -37.84
N GLU A 53 -35.54 0.40 -36.57
CA GLU A 53 -36.71 0.67 -35.72
C GLU A 53 -36.25 0.99 -34.27
N PRO A 54 -36.98 1.83 -33.50
CA PRO A 54 -36.76 1.95 -32.05
C PRO A 54 -36.91 0.61 -31.30
N GLU A 55 -36.38 0.54 -30.08
CA GLU A 55 -36.30 -0.66 -29.22
C GLU A 55 -35.45 -1.83 -29.79
N GLN A 56 -34.96 -1.73 -31.02
CA GLN A 56 -33.96 -2.67 -31.55
C GLN A 56 -32.58 -2.48 -30.93
N SER A 57 -31.84 -3.58 -30.84
CA SER A 57 -30.41 -3.57 -30.51
C SER A 57 -29.55 -4.35 -31.51
N VAL A 58 -28.36 -3.83 -31.75
CA VAL A 58 -27.28 -4.45 -32.52
C VAL A 58 -26.16 -4.84 -31.56
N TRP A 59 -25.66 -6.06 -31.72
CA TRP A 59 -24.58 -6.59 -30.89
C TRP A 59 -23.22 -6.49 -31.60
N TYR A 60 -22.21 -6.12 -30.83
CA TYR A 60 -20.80 -6.21 -31.22
C TYR A 60 -20.02 -7.04 -30.21
N GLN A 61 -18.84 -7.52 -30.61
CA GLN A 61 -17.92 -8.23 -29.74
C GLN A 61 -16.47 -7.77 -29.92
N ILE A 62 -15.73 -7.69 -28.82
CA ILE A 62 -14.28 -7.42 -28.80
C ILE A 62 -13.56 -8.63 -28.19
N THR A 63 -12.56 -9.16 -28.87
CA THR A 63 -11.64 -10.18 -28.34
C THR A 63 -10.22 -9.61 -28.32
N PRO A 64 -9.75 -9.05 -27.19
CA PRO A 64 -8.42 -8.45 -27.12
C PRO A 64 -7.32 -9.47 -27.40
N SER A 65 -6.36 -9.09 -28.25
CA SER A 65 -5.13 -9.85 -28.43
C SER A 65 -4.21 -9.72 -27.22
N LYS A 66 -3.30 -10.69 -27.06
CA LYS A 66 -2.29 -10.65 -25.99
C LYS A 66 -1.35 -9.45 -26.10
N GLU A 67 -1.14 -8.94 -27.32
CA GLU A 67 -0.26 -7.80 -27.55
C GLU A 67 -0.90 -6.49 -27.08
N GLU A 68 -2.22 -6.34 -27.25
CA GLU A 68 -2.99 -5.19 -26.76
C GLU A 68 -3.06 -5.19 -25.23
N VAL A 69 -3.45 -6.31 -24.63
CA VAL A 69 -3.48 -6.47 -23.16
C VAL A 69 -2.10 -6.19 -22.53
N SER A 70 -1.00 -6.47 -23.23
CA SER A 70 0.37 -6.17 -22.76
C SER A 70 0.84 -4.72 -22.93
N LYS A 71 0.07 -3.87 -23.62
CA LYS A 71 0.41 -2.47 -23.93
C LYS A 71 -0.56 -1.47 -23.32
N ASP A 72 -1.83 -1.87 -23.24
CA ASP A 72 -2.96 -1.05 -22.85
C ASP A 72 -3.68 -1.69 -21.67
N SER A 73 -4.22 -0.85 -20.79
CA SER A 73 -4.93 -1.27 -19.58
C SER A 73 -6.44 -1.34 -19.76
N HIS A 74 -6.96 -0.56 -20.71
CA HIS A 74 -8.38 -0.36 -20.97
C HIS A 74 -8.62 -0.24 -22.47
N MET A 75 -9.85 -0.55 -22.88
CA MET A 75 -10.43 -0.23 -24.17
C MET A 75 -11.29 1.01 -24.02
N ALA A 76 -10.88 2.13 -24.62
CA ALA A 76 -11.75 3.28 -24.81
C ALA A 76 -12.69 2.98 -25.98
N LEU A 77 -13.90 2.51 -25.67
CA LEU A 77 -15.00 2.36 -26.62
C LEU A 77 -15.59 3.74 -26.93
N THR A 78 -15.90 4.01 -28.19
CA THR A 78 -16.62 5.22 -28.63
C THR A 78 -17.76 4.82 -29.56
N VAL A 79 -18.94 5.38 -29.32
CA VAL A 79 -20.09 5.33 -30.23
C VAL A 79 -20.51 6.76 -30.55
N SER A 80 -20.71 7.09 -31.83
CA SER A 80 -21.15 8.42 -32.25
C SER A 80 -22.41 8.31 -33.11
N SER A 81 -23.44 9.10 -32.83
CA SER A 81 -24.72 9.13 -33.57
C SER A 81 -25.33 10.53 -33.55
N GLN A 82 -26.41 10.76 -34.29
CA GLN A 82 -27.29 11.93 -34.08
C GLN A 82 -28.59 11.52 -33.37
N SER A 83 -28.82 10.22 -33.19
CA SER A 83 -29.93 9.66 -32.40
C SER A 83 -29.46 9.35 -30.97
N PHE A 84 -30.40 9.28 -30.04
CA PHE A 84 -30.14 8.80 -28.68
C PHE A 84 -29.99 7.27 -28.69
N LEU A 85 -28.78 6.77 -28.44
CA LEU A 85 -28.45 5.35 -28.39
C LEU A 85 -27.95 4.98 -27.00
N ASN A 86 -28.56 3.95 -26.41
CA ASN A 86 -28.03 3.27 -25.23
C ASN A 86 -26.83 2.41 -25.65
N VAL A 87 -25.74 2.50 -24.90
CA VAL A 87 -24.52 1.70 -25.08
C VAL A 87 -24.23 0.97 -23.77
N SER A 88 -24.04 -0.34 -23.82
CA SER A 88 -23.69 -1.14 -22.63
C SER A 88 -22.68 -2.23 -22.95
N VAL A 89 -21.65 -2.37 -22.12
CA VAL A 89 -20.55 -3.35 -22.31
C VAL A 89 -20.55 -4.41 -21.22
N TYR A 90 -20.49 -5.67 -21.62
CA TYR A 90 -20.55 -6.85 -20.75
C TYR A 90 -19.26 -7.67 -20.89
N SER A 91 -18.74 -8.16 -19.77
CA SER A 91 -17.48 -8.93 -19.74
C SER A 91 -17.61 -10.40 -20.17
N SER A 92 -18.83 -10.89 -20.42
CA SER A 92 -19.10 -12.22 -20.95
C SER A 92 -20.44 -12.30 -21.67
N LYS A 93 -20.65 -13.36 -22.47
CA LYS A 93 -21.94 -13.62 -23.14
C LYS A 93 -23.07 -13.92 -22.15
N GLU A 94 -22.76 -14.56 -21.03
CA GLU A 94 -23.71 -14.90 -19.98
C GLU A 94 -24.24 -13.63 -19.30
N LYS A 95 -23.35 -12.69 -18.98
CA LYS A 95 -23.70 -11.35 -18.49
C LYS A 95 -24.52 -10.56 -19.52
N ALA A 96 -24.13 -10.60 -20.80
CA ALA A 96 -24.86 -9.94 -21.87
C ALA A 96 -26.30 -10.48 -22.07
N LEU A 97 -26.49 -11.80 -21.96
CA LEU A 97 -27.82 -12.44 -22.03
C LEU A 97 -28.70 -12.14 -20.81
N GLY A 98 -28.12 -11.79 -19.67
CA GLY A 98 -28.82 -11.37 -18.45
C GLY A 98 -28.95 -9.86 -18.26
N ASP A 99 -28.46 -9.05 -19.20
CA ASP A 99 -28.28 -7.58 -19.08
C ASP A 99 -27.56 -7.17 -17.76
N ASP A 100 -26.53 -7.93 -17.38
CA ASP A 100 -25.78 -7.79 -16.12
C ASP A 100 -24.40 -7.14 -16.35
N THR A 101 -24.34 -5.81 -16.24
CA THR A 101 -23.08 -5.05 -16.17
C THR A 101 -23.18 -3.87 -15.22
N PHE A 102 -22.01 -3.34 -14.83
CA PHE A 102 -21.86 -2.18 -13.94
C PHE A 102 -22.29 -0.88 -14.64
N ASP A 103 -22.85 0.06 -13.89
CA ASP A 103 -23.38 1.32 -14.45
C ASP A 103 -22.30 2.17 -15.14
N MET A 104 -21.05 2.12 -14.66
CA MET A 104 -19.90 2.75 -15.33
C MET A 104 -19.56 2.16 -16.72
N TYR A 105 -20.15 1.01 -17.08
CA TYR A 105 -20.07 0.39 -18.41
C TYR A 105 -21.39 0.50 -19.17
N ARG A 106 -22.29 1.36 -18.71
CA ARG A 106 -23.45 1.88 -19.44
C ARG A 106 -23.23 3.36 -19.76
N SER A 107 -23.71 3.80 -20.90
CA SER A 107 -23.61 5.19 -21.36
C SER A 107 -24.64 5.42 -22.47
N TYR A 108 -24.81 6.66 -22.88
CA TYR A 108 -25.67 7.06 -23.99
C TYR A 108 -24.96 8.11 -24.85
N THR A 109 -25.44 8.36 -26.06
CA THR A 109 -24.85 9.32 -27.02
C THR A 109 -25.17 10.78 -26.67
N ASP A 110 -24.80 11.24 -25.47
CA ASP A 110 -24.89 12.65 -25.08
C ASP A 110 -24.18 13.55 -26.09
N GLN A 111 -24.84 14.62 -26.54
CA GLN A 111 -24.39 15.52 -27.61
C GLN A 111 -23.90 14.79 -28.88
N GLY A 112 -24.40 13.57 -29.11
CA GLY A 112 -24.05 12.71 -30.24
C GLY A 112 -22.84 11.79 -30.03
N LYS A 113 -22.28 11.66 -28.82
CA LYS A 113 -21.15 10.74 -28.56
C LYS A 113 -21.19 10.11 -27.16
N SER A 114 -21.08 8.79 -27.13
CA SER A 114 -20.76 7.99 -25.93
C SER A 114 -19.27 7.61 -25.90
N GLU A 115 -18.64 7.60 -24.72
CA GLU A 115 -17.30 7.04 -24.51
C GLU A 115 -17.27 6.21 -23.20
N ILE A 116 -16.78 4.97 -23.27
CA ILE A 116 -16.72 4.03 -22.14
C ILE A 116 -15.30 3.44 -22.04
N ASN A 117 -14.65 3.55 -20.88
CA ASN A 117 -13.32 2.98 -20.65
C ASN A 117 -13.43 1.64 -19.91
N VAL A 118 -13.28 0.53 -20.65
CA VAL A 118 -13.49 -0.83 -20.12
C VAL A 118 -12.14 -1.52 -19.87
N PRO A 119 -11.83 -1.99 -18.65
CA PRO A 119 -10.52 -2.55 -18.34
C PRO A 119 -10.28 -3.89 -19.06
N HIS A 120 -9.02 -4.15 -19.41
CA HIS A 120 -8.56 -5.48 -19.83
C HIS A 120 -8.46 -6.42 -18.62
N ALA A 121 -9.59 -6.70 -17.98
CA ALA A 121 -9.68 -7.48 -16.75
C ALA A 121 -10.16 -8.92 -16.97
N TRP A 122 -10.85 -9.19 -18.08
CA TRP A 122 -11.32 -10.52 -18.48
C TRP A 122 -10.69 -10.98 -19.80
N GLN A 123 -10.71 -12.29 -20.03
CA GLN A 123 -10.10 -12.92 -21.22
C GLN A 123 -10.93 -12.76 -22.51
N GLY A 124 -12.12 -12.14 -22.41
CA GLY A 124 -13.06 -11.99 -23.52
C GLY A 124 -13.73 -13.30 -23.98
N PRO A 125 -14.55 -13.25 -25.05
CA PRO A 125 -15.01 -12.02 -25.72
C PRO A 125 -15.84 -11.12 -24.81
N TYR A 126 -15.64 -9.82 -24.95
CA TYR A 126 -16.50 -8.77 -24.39
C TYR A 126 -17.63 -8.52 -25.39
N TYR A 127 -18.83 -8.22 -24.90
CA TYR A 127 -20.01 -7.94 -25.73
C TYR A 127 -20.46 -6.51 -25.53
N ILE A 128 -20.91 -5.86 -26.60
CA ILE A 128 -21.42 -4.49 -26.59
C ILE A 128 -22.82 -4.53 -27.19
N LYS A 129 -23.80 -4.01 -26.45
CA LYS A 129 -25.16 -3.74 -26.92
C LYS A 129 -25.21 -2.26 -27.32
N VAL A 130 -25.62 -1.98 -28.55
CA VAL A 130 -26.03 -0.64 -29.00
C VAL A 130 -27.52 -0.72 -29.31
N GLU A 131 -28.32 0.10 -28.65
CA GLU A 131 -29.79 0.03 -28.66
C GLU A 131 -30.39 1.41 -28.93
N TYR A 132 -31.40 1.49 -29.80
CA TYR A 132 -32.05 2.76 -30.12
C TYR A 132 -33.27 2.98 -29.21
N ALA A 133 -33.21 3.99 -28.33
CA ALA A 133 -34.22 4.21 -27.30
C ALA A 133 -35.48 4.96 -27.79
N GLY A 134 -35.47 5.55 -28.99
CA GLY A 134 -36.57 6.39 -29.49
C GLY A 134 -36.41 7.89 -29.16
N GLU A 135 -37.50 8.54 -28.74
CA GLU A 135 -37.56 9.96 -28.36
C GLU A 135 -37.32 10.17 -26.85
N GLU A 136 -36.83 11.35 -26.46
CA GLU A 136 -36.84 11.77 -25.05
C GLU A 136 -38.26 12.14 -24.59
N PRO A 137 -38.75 11.65 -23.43
CA PRO A 137 -39.99 12.13 -22.84
C PRO A 137 -39.78 13.48 -22.13
N GLU A 138 -39.94 14.60 -22.84
CA GLU A 138 -39.90 15.94 -22.24
C GLU A 138 -41.00 16.14 -21.17
N GLU A 139 -40.68 16.86 -20.08
CA GLU A 139 -41.66 17.42 -19.15
C GLU A 139 -42.45 18.61 -19.76
N GLY A 140 -43.23 18.32 -20.80
CA GLY A 140 -44.43 19.06 -21.19
C GLY A 140 -44.25 20.29 -22.10
N GLY A 141 -44.28 20.09 -23.43
CA GLY A 141 -44.21 21.26 -24.33
C GLY A 141 -44.43 21.08 -25.84
N SER A 142 -45.43 20.31 -26.31
CA SER A 142 -45.89 20.26 -27.73
C SER A 142 -44.86 19.84 -28.81
N ILE A 143 -45.12 18.67 -29.42
CA ILE A 143 -44.34 18.05 -30.50
C ILE A 143 -44.19 18.96 -31.73
N GLN A 144 -42.95 19.19 -32.19
CA GLN A 144 -42.63 19.27 -33.63
C GLN A 144 -41.13 19.08 -33.93
N ASN A 145 -40.69 17.82 -33.90
CA ASN A 145 -39.62 17.29 -34.76
C ASN A 145 -40.08 15.92 -35.25
N GLU A 146 -39.75 15.55 -36.48
CA GLU A 146 -40.03 14.21 -36.99
C GLU A 146 -38.98 13.25 -36.41
N SER A 147 -39.42 12.21 -35.68
CA SER A 147 -38.53 11.14 -35.22
C SER A 147 -37.84 10.52 -36.43
N ALA A 148 -36.50 10.52 -36.44
CA ALA A 148 -35.75 9.90 -37.52
C ALA A 148 -36.05 8.40 -37.56
N GLU A 149 -36.67 7.90 -38.64
CA GLU A 149 -37.07 6.49 -38.78
C GLU A 149 -35.93 5.51 -38.51
N LYS A 150 -34.67 5.95 -38.70
CA LYS A 150 -33.47 5.12 -38.59
C LYS A 150 -32.36 5.83 -37.82
N ALA A 151 -31.75 5.13 -36.87
CA ALA A 151 -30.62 5.62 -36.10
C ALA A 151 -29.29 5.16 -36.71
N ALA A 152 -28.62 6.06 -37.43
CA ALA A 152 -27.28 5.82 -37.98
C ALA A 152 -26.19 6.19 -36.97
N TYR A 153 -25.12 5.39 -36.90
CA TYR A 153 -24.02 5.60 -35.97
C TYR A 153 -22.67 5.07 -36.48
N THR A 154 -21.59 5.48 -35.83
CA THR A 154 -20.30 4.79 -35.89
C THR A 154 -19.91 4.24 -34.52
N ILE A 155 -19.15 3.15 -34.52
CA ILE A 155 -18.59 2.51 -33.34
C ILE A 155 -17.14 2.13 -33.58
N SER A 156 -16.28 2.39 -32.59
CA SER A 156 -14.87 2.00 -32.60
C SER A 156 -14.39 1.77 -31.17
N TYR A 157 -13.27 1.08 -30.98
CA TYR A 157 -12.54 1.13 -29.72
C TYR A 157 -11.05 1.33 -29.96
N LYS A 158 -10.36 1.86 -28.94
CA LYS A 158 -8.92 2.00 -28.95
C LYS A 158 -8.30 1.60 -27.62
N GLY A 159 -7.15 0.92 -27.66
CA GLY A 159 -6.33 0.69 -26.46
C GLY A 159 -5.89 1.99 -25.79
N THR A 160 -5.94 2.03 -24.46
CA THR A 160 -5.44 3.14 -23.64
C THR A 160 -4.84 2.69 -22.29
N THR A 161 -3.92 3.49 -21.76
CA THR A 161 -3.30 3.28 -20.44
C THR A 161 -3.81 4.31 -19.43
N LEU A 162 -4.61 3.84 -18.47
CA LEU A 162 -5.05 4.60 -17.30
C LEU A 162 -4.29 4.12 -16.06
N GLN A 163 -4.15 5.01 -15.07
CA GLN A 163 -3.59 4.64 -13.77
C GLN A 163 -4.62 3.82 -12.97
N PRO A 164 -4.26 3.21 -11.82
CA PRO A 164 -5.26 2.70 -10.89
C PRO A 164 -6.19 3.85 -10.47
N ALA A 165 -7.48 3.58 -10.40
CA ALA A 165 -8.46 4.56 -9.97
C ALA A 165 -8.27 4.88 -8.48
N ASP A 166 -8.55 6.13 -8.10
CA ASP A 166 -8.87 6.41 -6.70
C ASP A 166 -10.22 5.75 -6.35
N LEU A 167 -10.51 5.61 -5.05
CA LEU A 167 -11.84 5.19 -4.60
C LEU A 167 -12.85 6.32 -4.89
N GLU A 168 -13.56 6.22 -6.02
CA GLU A 168 -14.64 7.14 -6.36
C GLU A 168 -15.76 7.04 -5.31
N GLN A 169 -15.96 8.12 -4.57
CA GLN A 169 -17.27 8.48 -4.04
C GLN A 169 -17.89 9.45 -5.05
N GLU A 170 -19.07 9.12 -5.54
CA GLU A 170 -19.78 9.90 -6.56
C GLU A 170 -20.15 11.31 -6.02
N GLU A 171 -19.94 12.35 -6.85
CA GLU A 171 -20.77 13.57 -7.02
C GLU A 171 -19.97 14.69 -7.70
N SER A 172 -20.67 15.58 -8.43
CA SER A 172 -20.06 16.64 -9.25
C SER A 172 -19.99 18.03 -8.57
N CYS A 173 -19.18 18.94 -9.12
CA CYS A 173 -18.75 20.17 -8.43
C CYS A 173 -19.47 21.45 -8.94
N PRO A 174 -19.84 22.42 -8.05
CA PRO A 174 -20.69 23.56 -8.43
C PRO A 174 -19.96 24.62 -9.27
N VAL A 175 -18.64 24.70 -9.12
CA VAL A 175 -17.82 25.64 -9.90
C VAL A 175 -17.76 25.20 -11.36
N GLU A 176 -17.78 23.88 -11.61
CA GLU A 176 -17.85 23.32 -12.97
C GLU A 176 -19.16 23.69 -13.66
N MET A 177 -20.29 23.57 -12.96
CA MET A 177 -21.60 24.03 -13.42
C MET A 177 -21.69 25.53 -13.72
N SER A 178 -20.81 26.33 -13.11
CA SER A 178 -20.84 27.79 -13.19
C SER A 178 -20.02 28.38 -14.34
N VAL A 179 -19.03 27.64 -14.85
CA VAL A 179 -18.03 28.18 -15.81
C VAL A 179 -17.86 27.35 -17.09
N SER A 180 -18.61 26.26 -17.22
CA SER A 180 -18.53 25.22 -18.26
C SER A 180 -18.45 25.76 -19.71
N GLU A 181 -19.23 26.79 -20.04
CA GLU A 181 -19.37 27.29 -21.42
C GLU A 181 -18.21 28.22 -21.89
N THR A 182 -17.11 28.38 -21.14
CA THR A 182 -16.14 29.46 -21.40
C THR A 182 -14.65 29.08 -21.30
N LYS A 183 -13.84 29.58 -22.25
CA LYS A 183 -12.37 29.42 -22.26
C LYS A 183 -11.65 30.05 -21.05
N ALA A 184 -12.27 31.02 -20.37
CA ALA A 184 -11.70 31.59 -19.16
C ALA A 184 -11.91 30.67 -17.94
N GLY A 185 -13.05 29.98 -17.88
CA GLY A 185 -13.50 29.11 -16.78
C GLY A 185 -12.59 27.92 -16.51
N ALA A 186 -12.18 27.19 -17.54
CA ALA A 186 -11.31 26.01 -17.39
C ALA A 186 -9.98 26.33 -16.68
N GLY A 187 -9.42 27.54 -16.90
CA GLY A 187 -8.26 28.02 -16.15
C GLY A 187 -8.57 28.29 -14.67
N ILE A 188 -9.69 28.95 -14.38
CA ILE A 188 -10.12 29.24 -13.00
C ILE A 188 -10.33 27.94 -12.22
N LEU A 189 -10.97 26.93 -12.83
CA LEU A 189 -11.14 25.60 -12.23
C LEU A 189 -9.81 24.91 -11.92
N LYS A 190 -8.87 24.94 -12.87
CA LYS A 190 -7.54 24.37 -12.67
C LYS A 190 -6.80 25.06 -11.52
N ASP A 191 -6.82 26.38 -11.49
CA ASP A 191 -6.12 27.17 -10.48
C ASP A 191 -6.75 26.98 -9.09
N LEU A 192 -8.09 26.98 -8.98
CA LEU A 192 -8.81 26.68 -7.74
C LEU A 192 -8.58 25.24 -7.23
N ARG A 193 -8.59 24.23 -8.12
CA ARG A 193 -8.21 22.86 -7.75
C ARG A 193 -6.76 22.79 -7.29
N THR A 194 -5.85 23.50 -7.96
CA THR A 194 -4.42 23.58 -7.56
C THR A 194 -4.26 24.19 -6.17
N ILE A 195 -4.97 25.28 -5.85
CA ILE A 195 -4.99 25.88 -4.50
C ILE A 195 -5.57 24.90 -3.48
N ARG A 196 -6.72 24.26 -3.79
CA ARG A 196 -7.34 23.25 -2.93
C ARG A 196 -6.36 22.12 -2.60
N ASP A 197 -5.70 21.56 -3.60
CA ASP A 197 -4.94 20.32 -3.45
C ASP A 197 -3.50 20.54 -2.98
N GLN A 198 -2.86 21.63 -3.39
CA GLN A 198 -1.46 21.93 -3.07
C GLN A 198 -1.27 22.93 -1.92
N GLN A 199 -2.31 23.64 -1.51
CA GLN A 199 -2.27 24.57 -0.36
C GLN A 199 -3.24 24.13 0.74
N LEU A 200 -4.55 24.13 0.47
CA LEU A 200 -5.57 23.92 1.50
C LEU A 200 -5.53 22.50 2.09
N ASN A 201 -5.50 21.47 1.25
CA ASN A 201 -5.42 20.06 1.65
C ASN A 201 -4.08 19.69 2.32
N GLN A 202 -3.09 20.59 2.29
CA GLN A 202 -1.82 20.43 3.00
C GLN A 202 -1.85 20.95 4.45
N THR A 203 -2.98 21.51 4.91
CA THR A 203 -3.11 22.09 6.26
C THR A 203 -4.43 21.72 6.94
N ALA A 204 -4.45 21.69 8.27
CA ALA A 204 -5.68 21.38 9.02
C ALA A 204 -6.79 22.41 8.77
N SER A 205 -6.46 23.71 8.83
CA SER A 205 -7.41 24.79 8.55
C SER A 205 -7.92 24.77 7.11
N GLY A 206 -7.07 24.45 6.12
CA GLY A 206 -7.50 24.34 4.72
C GLY A 206 -8.39 23.11 4.46
N LYS A 207 -8.16 22.00 5.17
CA LYS A 207 -9.06 20.84 5.19
C LYS A 207 -10.42 21.17 5.81
N GLU A 208 -10.49 21.98 6.89
CA GLU A 208 -11.78 22.45 7.44
C GLU A 208 -12.61 23.22 6.39
N LEU A 209 -11.96 24.15 5.67
CA LEU A 209 -12.63 24.98 4.65
C LEU A 209 -13.07 24.15 3.45
N SER A 210 -12.24 23.18 3.03
CA SER A 210 -12.59 22.26 1.95
C SER A 210 -13.75 21.34 2.35
N LYS A 211 -13.84 20.89 3.61
CA LYS A 211 -14.99 20.15 4.14
C LYS A 211 -16.28 20.98 4.17
N LEU A 212 -16.21 22.27 4.51
CA LEU A 212 -17.37 23.17 4.46
C LEU A 212 -17.79 23.50 3.02
N TYR A 213 -16.83 23.62 2.10
CA TYR A 213 -17.09 23.72 0.66
C TYR A 213 -17.89 22.51 0.15
N TYR A 214 -17.46 21.28 0.44
CA TYR A 214 -18.19 20.07 0.02
C TYR A 214 -19.60 19.98 0.66
N LYS A 215 -19.76 20.33 1.95
CA LYS A 215 -21.10 20.45 2.57
C LYS A 215 -22.02 21.42 1.84
N ALA A 216 -21.48 22.55 1.38
CA ALA A 216 -22.24 23.60 0.71
C ALA A 216 -22.51 23.29 -0.78
N ALA A 217 -21.67 22.46 -1.39
CA ALA A 217 -21.61 22.28 -2.83
C ALA A 217 -22.93 21.79 -3.47
N PRO A 218 -23.56 20.67 -3.07
CA PRO A 218 -24.79 20.19 -3.71
C PRO A 218 -25.92 21.23 -3.73
N PHE A 219 -26.08 22.00 -2.65
CA PHE A 219 -27.10 23.06 -2.56
C PHE A 219 -26.81 24.26 -3.47
N ILE A 220 -25.53 24.58 -3.67
CA ILE A 220 -25.10 25.63 -4.60
C ILE A 220 -25.27 25.15 -6.04
N ALA A 221 -24.85 23.93 -6.35
CA ALA A 221 -25.03 23.29 -7.65
C ALA A 221 -26.50 23.25 -8.06
N ALA A 222 -27.37 22.66 -7.22
CA ALA A 222 -28.80 22.52 -7.48
C ALA A 222 -29.52 23.86 -7.77
N LYS A 223 -29.15 24.96 -7.11
CA LYS A 223 -29.70 26.28 -7.43
C LYS A 223 -29.15 26.90 -8.71
N LEU A 224 -27.96 26.50 -9.13
CA LEU A 224 -27.31 27.03 -10.33
C LEU A 224 -27.72 26.27 -11.60
N VAL A 225 -28.06 24.97 -11.51
CA VAL A 225 -28.70 24.20 -12.59
C VAL A 225 -29.78 25.04 -13.29
N PHE A 226 -30.77 25.51 -12.53
CA PHE A 226 -31.96 26.17 -13.06
C PHE A 226 -31.86 27.71 -13.15
N ASN A 227 -30.81 28.34 -12.62
CA ASN A 227 -30.68 29.81 -12.59
C ASN A 227 -29.52 30.32 -13.45
N LYS A 228 -29.78 30.49 -14.76
CA LYS A 228 -28.82 31.02 -15.75
C LYS A 228 -28.31 32.43 -15.42
N LYS A 229 -29.13 33.28 -14.78
CA LYS A 229 -28.70 34.61 -14.31
C LYS A 229 -27.67 34.49 -13.18
N ALA A 230 -27.95 33.70 -12.14
CA ALA A 230 -27.01 33.48 -11.04
C ALA A 230 -25.71 32.82 -11.52
N ARG A 231 -25.76 31.86 -12.46
CA ARG A 231 -24.56 31.32 -13.12
C ARG A 231 -23.73 32.41 -13.80
N THR A 232 -24.38 33.32 -14.53
CA THR A 232 -23.71 34.43 -15.23
C THR A 232 -23.06 35.42 -14.27
N GLU A 233 -23.74 35.78 -13.18
CA GLU A 233 -23.23 36.72 -12.16
C GLU A 233 -22.06 36.11 -11.37
N ILE A 234 -22.17 34.84 -10.93
CA ILE A 234 -21.07 34.10 -10.29
C ILE A 234 -19.86 33.96 -11.24
N TYR A 235 -20.09 33.67 -12.52
CA TYR A 235 -19.01 33.60 -13.51
C TYR A 235 -18.26 34.93 -13.67
N GLN A 236 -18.97 36.06 -13.70
CA GLN A 236 -18.33 37.38 -13.79
C GLN A 236 -17.46 37.71 -12.57
N ASP A 237 -17.89 37.31 -11.37
CA ASP A 237 -17.09 37.48 -10.14
C ASP A 237 -15.90 36.52 -10.09
N LEU A 238 -16.05 35.27 -10.53
CA LEU A 238 -14.93 34.32 -10.68
C LEU A 238 -13.90 34.76 -11.72
N VAL A 239 -14.35 35.38 -12.83
CA VAL A 239 -13.45 35.99 -13.83
C VAL A 239 -12.73 37.22 -13.28
N THR A 240 -13.40 38.03 -12.46
CA THR A 240 -12.78 39.18 -11.77
C THR A 240 -11.64 38.71 -10.87
N LEU A 241 -11.86 37.64 -10.11
CA LEU A 241 -10.87 37.06 -9.18
C LEU A 241 -9.80 36.19 -9.83
N LYS A 242 -9.90 35.91 -11.15
CA LYS A 242 -8.96 35.02 -11.84
C LYS A 242 -7.47 35.37 -11.62
N PRO A 243 -7.01 36.64 -11.70
CA PRO A 243 -5.60 36.96 -11.53
C PRO A 243 -5.07 36.61 -10.13
N LEU A 244 -5.90 36.78 -9.10
CA LEU A 244 -5.60 36.37 -7.72
C LEU A 244 -5.47 34.84 -7.64
N PHE A 245 -6.42 34.09 -8.23
CA PHE A 245 -6.36 32.63 -8.24
C PHE A 245 -5.12 32.10 -8.99
N SER A 246 -4.77 32.66 -10.15
CA SER A 246 -3.59 32.21 -10.89
C SER A 246 -2.28 32.47 -10.13
N ASP A 247 -2.07 33.65 -9.53
CA ASP A 247 -0.86 33.91 -8.71
C ASP A 247 -0.84 33.03 -7.43
N THR A 248 -2.00 32.80 -6.81
CA THR A 248 -2.11 31.94 -5.62
C THR A 248 -1.88 30.46 -5.95
N ALA A 249 -2.28 30.01 -7.14
CA ALA A 249 -2.03 28.65 -7.62
C ALA A 249 -0.57 28.41 -8.05
N GLU A 250 0.09 29.42 -8.62
CA GLU A 250 1.50 29.33 -9.03
C GLU A 250 2.48 29.51 -7.86
N ASN A 251 2.19 30.43 -6.94
CA ASN A 251 3.13 30.85 -5.88
C ASN A 251 2.73 30.44 -4.44
N GLY A 252 1.50 29.96 -4.22
CA GLY A 252 1.05 29.42 -2.92
C GLY A 252 1.14 30.41 -1.76
N SER A 253 1.70 29.97 -0.63
CA SER A 253 2.06 30.82 0.53
C SER A 253 2.91 32.05 0.18
N ASN A 254 3.67 32.00 -0.93
CA ASN A 254 4.54 33.09 -1.39
C ASN A 254 3.85 34.03 -2.39
N SER A 255 2.54 33.87 -2.63
CA SER A 255 1.75 34.73 -3.51
C SER A 255 1.83 36.21 -3.10
N SER A 256 2.16 37.04 -4.08
CA SER A 256 2.42 38.48 -3.91
C SER A 256 1.22 39.34 -4.35
N TYR A 257 0.18 38.75 -4.93
CA TYR A 257 -1.01 39.45 -5.40
C TYR A 257 -1.77 40.13 -4.26
N THR A 258 -1.91 41.46 -4.34
CA THR A 258 -2.66 42.29 -3.37
C THR A 258 -4.13 42.40 -3.73
N VAL A 259 -5.03 42.08 -2.81
CA VAL A 259 -6.50 42.15 -2.99
C VAL A 259 -6.95 43.59 -3.23
N THR A 260 -7.65 43.85 -4.35
CA THR A 260 -8.14 45.18 -4.74
C THR A 260 -9.59 45.45 -4.29
N ASP A 261 -10.04 46.70 -4.46
CA ASP A 261 -11.45 47.12 -4.28
C ASP A 261 -12.45 46.36 -5.17
N LYS A 262 -12.01 45.78 -6.29
CA LYS A 262 -12.87 44.99 -7.19
C LYS A 262 -13.00 43.56 -6.67
N ASP A 263 -11.88 42.98 -6.24
CA ASP A 263 -11.78 41.62 -5.73
C ASP A 263 -12.57 41.47 -4.43
N GLN A 264 -12.40 42.40 -3.48
CA GLN A 264 -13.16 42.44 -2.22
C GLN A 264 -14.67 42.38 -2.48
N LYS A 265 -15.16 43.18 -3.45
CA LYS A 265 -16.60 43.23 -3.80
C LYS A 265 -17.08 41.99 -4.56
N ALA A 266 -16.21 41.30 -5.30
CA ALA A 266 -16.53 40.02 -5.94
C ALA A 266 -16.60 38.88 -4.91
N ILE A 267 -15.66 38.84 -3.95
CA ILE A 267 -15.66 37.90 -2.82
C ILE A 267 -16.95 38.06 -2.00
N GLU A 268 -17.35 39.29 -1.68
CA GLU A 268 -18.60 39.60 -0.96
C GLU A 268 -19.86 39.12 -1.70
N ARG A 269 -19.92 39.29 -3.03
CA ARG A 269 -21.05 38.81 -3.84
C ARG A 269 -21.10 37.29 -3.94
N LEU A 270 -19.98 36.62 -4.19
CA LEU A 270 -19.89 35.15 -4.22
C LEU A 270 -20.29 34.54 -2.87
N TYR A 271 -19.82 35.14 -1.76
CA TYR A 271 -20.21 34.75 -0.42
C TYR A 271 -21.70 34.98 -0.14
N ALA A 272 -22.26 36.11 -0.57
CA ALA A 272 -23.70 36.37 -0.45
C ALA A 272 -24.54 35.38 -1.28
N ALA A 273 -24.11 35.02 -2.49
CA ALA A 273 -24.75 34.01 -3.33
C ALA A 273 -24.69 32.60 -2.73
N ALA A 274 -23.53 32.20 -2.18
CA ALA A 274 -23.38 30.95 -1.44
C ALA A 274 -24.31 30.91 -0.20
N LEU A 275 -24.33 31.99 0.60
CA LEU A 275 -25.25 32.13 1.72
C LEU A 275 -26.72 32.06 1.29
N GLN A 276 -27.13 32.68 0.19
CA GLN A 276 -28.52 32.58 -0.30
C GLN A 276 -28.88 31.16 -0.80
N SER A 277 -27.89 30.38 -1.19
CA SER A 277 -28.08 29.06 -1.81
C SER A 277 -28.25 27.93 -0.79
N VAL A 278 -27.48 27.92 0.29
CA VAL A 278 -27.48 26.81 1.27
C VAL A 278 -28.63 26.88 2.31
N PRO A 279 -29.01 25.76 2.96
CA PRO A 279 -29.96 25.72 4.08
C PRO A 279 -29.50 26.48 5.34
N SER A 280 -30.43 26.68 6.29
CA SER A 280 -30.25 27.52 7.50
C SER A 280 -29.11 27.11 8.43
N TYR A 281 -28.81 25.81 8.54
CA TYR A 281 -27.69 25.32 9.36
C TYR A 281 -26.33 25.65 8.71
N LEU A 282 -26.17 25.41 7.39
CA LEU A 282 -24.96 25.79 6.65
C LEU A 282 -24.79 27.31 6.55
N LYS A 283 -25.88 28.10 6.51
CA LYS A 283 -25.83 29.57 6.65
C LYS A 283 -25.16 30.03 7.96
N LYS A 284 -25.22 29.22 9.02
CA LYS A 284 -24.55 29.52 10.30
C LYS A 284 -23.07 29.14 10.24
N GLU A 285 -22.73 27.95 9.75
CA GLU A 285 -21.33 27.51 9.59
C GLU A 285 -20.53 28.42 8.65
N LEU A 286 -21.11 28.80 7.50
CA LEU A 286 -20.48 29.73 6.55
C LEU A 286 -20.18 31.10 7.16
N LYS A 287 -21.10 31.65 7.96
CA LYS A 287 -20.87 32.92 8.68
C LYS A 287 -19.73 32.81 9.68
N GLN A 288 -19.73 31.76 10.49
CA GLN A 288 -18.70 31.55 11.50
C GLN A 288 -17.28 31.41 10.90
N GLN A 289 -17.13 30.79 9.72
CA GLN A 289 -15.83 30.74 9.03
C GLN A 289 -15.49 32.06 8.30
N ALA A 290 -16.47 32.76 7.71
CA ALA A 290 -16.26 34.08 7.11
C ALA A 290 -15.78 35.13 8.12
N ASP A 291 -16.36 35.11 9.32
CA ASP A 291 -15.98 35.98 10.44
C ASP A 291 -14.59 35.60 10.98
N LYS A 292 -14.30 34.31 11.16
CA LYS A 292 -12.99 33.77 11.60
C LYS A 292 -11.85 34.10 10.64
N LEU A 293 -12.12 34.14 9.33
CA LEU A 293 -11.16 34.48 8.28
C LEU A 293 -11.13 35.98 7.92
N HIS A 294 -12.00 36.80 8.53
CA HIS A 294 -12.12 38.24 8.25
C HIS A 294 -12.31 38.58 6.75
N ILE A 295 -13.10 37.79 6.01
CA ILE A 295 -13.22 37.92 4.53
C ILE A 295 -13.84 39.26 4.07
N HIS A 296 -14.46 39.99 4.99
CA HIS A 296 -15.02 41.33 4.78
C HIS A 296 -13.99 42.48 4.83
N SER A 297 -12.71 42.17 5.05
CA SER A 297 -11.63 43.16 5.15
C SER A 297 -10.28 42.63 4.63
N LEU A 298 -10.27 42.11 3.40
CA LEU A 298 -9.06 41.57 2.75
C LEU A 298 -8.33 42.60 1.87
N LYS A 299 -9.03 43.66 1.42
CA LYS A 299 -8.47 44.77 0.63
C LYS A 299 -7.10 45.23 1.19
N GLY A 300 -6.07 45.20 0.35
CA GLY A 300 -4.72 45.65 0.69
C GLY A 300 -3.82 44.59 1.34
N LYS A 301 -4.33 43.41 1.70
CA LYS A 301 -3.50 42.23 2.03
C LYS A 301 -3.06 41.51 0.76
N THR A 302 -1.94 40.77 0.83
CA THR A 302 -1.56 39.82 -0.22
C THR A 302 -2.19 38.45 0.02
N ALA A 303 -2.46 37.68 -1.04
CA ALA A 303 -3.05 36.36 -0.91
C ALA A 303 -2.11 35.35 -0.20
N GLY A 304 -0.80 35.43 -0.43
CA GLY A 304 0.19 34.60 0.30
C GLY A 304 0.25 34.92 1.80
N ALA A 305 0.16 36.21 2.18
CA ALA A 305 0.04 36.62 3.58
C ALA A 305 -1.28 36.11 4.18
N PHE A 306 -2.41 36.27 3.48
CA PHE A 306 -3.71 35.75 3.92
C PHE A 306 -3.70 34.23 4.14
N LEU A 307 -3.13 33.45 3.23
CA LEU A 307 -2.96 31.99 3.40
C LEU A 307 -2.10 31.67 4.62
N THR A 308 -0.99 32.39 4.82
CA THR A 308 -0.03 32.09 5.88
C THR A 308 -0.55 32.51 7.27
N GLU A 309 -1.16 33.70 7.38
CA GLU A 309 -1.83 34.19 8.60
C GLU A 309 -2.91 33.22 9.09
N ASN A 310 -3.67 32.61 8.16
CA ASN A 310 -4.76 31.68 8.48
C ASN A 310 -4.34 30.19 8.47
N LYS A 311 -3.04 29.90 8.31
CA LYS A 311 -2.44 28.54 8.28
C LYS A 311 -3.01 27.62 7.19
N LEU A 312 -2.96 28.08 5.93
CA LEU A 312 -3.59 27.46 4.76
C LEU A 312 -2.61 26.93 3.68
N ALA A 313 -1.30 26.82 3.95
CA ALA A 313 -0.25 26.39 3.01
C ALA A 313 1.04 25.85 3.69
N LEU A 314 1.98 25.25 2.92
CA LEU A 314 3.30 24.68 3.36
C LEU A 314 4.49 25.13 2.45
N GLU A 315 5.73 24.62 2.71
CA GLU A 315 7.00 24.95 1.99
C GLU A 315 7.70 23.69 1.37
N SER A 316 8.62 23.79 0.37
CA SER A 316 8.98 22.65 -0.55
C SER A 316 10.42 22.60 -1.20
N LYS A 317 10.91 21.41 -1.68
CA LYS A 317 12.22 21.15 -2.41
C LYS A 317 12.25 19.92 -3.39
N VAL A 318 13.24 19.83 -4.34
CA VAL A 318 13.34 18.86 -5.50
C VAL A 318 14.83 18.47 -5.92
N GLN A 319 15.08 17.64 -6.98
CA GLN A 319 16.38 17.13 -7.55
C GLN A 319 16.34 16.98 -9.14
N THR A 320 17.22 16.44 -10.04
CA THR A 320 18.50 15.63 -10.19
C THR A 320 19.22 15.95 -11.55
N GLN A 321 20.52 15.58 -11.83
CA GLN A 321 21.39 16.35 -12.80
C GLN A 321 22.56 15.65 -13.64
N LYS A 322 22.38 14.92 -14.80
CA LYS A 322 23.52 14.30 -15.62
C LYS A 322 23.39 14.23 -17.19
N VAL A 323 24.52 14.16 -17.93
CA VAL A 323 24.64 14.12 -19.43
C VAL A 323 25.67 13.08 -19.97
N ILE A 324 25.45 12.51 -21.18
CA ILE A 324 26.33 11.55 -21.90
C ILE A 324 26.55 11.93 -23.39
N PHE A 325 27.72 11.62 -23.97
CA PHE A 325 28.07 11.92 -25.38
C PHE A 325 29.11 10.95 -25.98
N LYS A 326 29.10 10.75 -27.31
CA LYS A 326 30.07 9.93 -28.08
C LYS A 326 30.84 10.80 -29.09
N LEU A 327 32.13 10.51 -29.30
CA LEU A 327 32.95 11.14 -30.35
C LEU A 327 33.10 10.23 -31.57
N LYS A 328 33.21 10.85 -32.74
CA LYS A 328 33.47 10.16 -34.01
C LYS A 328 34.80 9.43 -33.97
N ASN A 329 34.88 8.26 -34.61
CA ASN A 329 36.01 7.31 -34.47
C ASN A 329 37.42 7.85 -34.79
N ASN A 330 37.57 9.01 -35.43
CA ASN A 330 38.84 9.68 -35.70
C ASN A 330 39.10 10.94 -34.83
N LYS A 331 38.36 11.12 -33.72
CA LYS A 331 38.46 12.27 -32.81
C LYS A 331 38.66 11.84 -31.36
N GLY A 332 39.83 12.15 -30.80
CA GLY A 332 40.08 12.03 -29.36
C GLY A 332 39.47 13.20 -28.57
N LEU A 333 39.31 13.00 -27.25
CA LEU A 333 38.67 13.95 -26.32
C LEU A 333 39.14 15.41 -26.45
N ALA A 334 40.44 15.61 -26.73
CA ALA A 334 41.07 16.91 -26.93
C ALA A 334 40.42 17.79 -28.03
N ALA A 335 39.77 17.19 -29.03
CA ALA A 335 39.03 17.95 -30.05
C ALA A 335 37.84 18.69 -29.42
N VAL A 336 37.03 17.99 -28.63
CA VAL A 336 35.90 18.58 -27.91
C VAL A 336 36.36 19.49 -26.78
N THR A 337 37.49 19.24 -26.11
CA THR A 337 38.00 20.17 -25.07
C THR A 337 38.34 21.57 -25.63
N LYS A 338 38.64 21.69 -26.93
CA LYS A 338 38.91 22.97 -27.60
C LYS A 338 37.63 23.67 -28.07
N GLU A 339 36.67 22.91 -28.61
CA GLU A 339 35.37 23.42 -29.06
C GLU A 339 34.43 23.77 -27.89
N ALA A 340 34.43 22.95 -26.82
CA ALA A 340 33.62 23.13 -25.61
C ALA A 340 34.16 24.22 -24.66
N ALA A 341 35.01 25.14 -25.12
CA ALA A 341 35.57 26.21 -24.31
C ALA A 341 34.51 27.16 -23.69
N GLY A 342 33.29 27.20 -24.26
CA GLY A 342 32.13 27.89 -23.68
C GLY A 342 31.51 27.21 -22.45
N PHE A 343 31.77 25.91 -22.22
CA PHE A 343 31.23 25.14 -21.08
C PHE A 343 32.13 25.17 -19.82
N LYS A 344 33.12 26.07 -19.78
CA LYS A 344 34.18 26.11 -18.75
C LYS A 344 33.71 26.27 -17.29
N ALA A 345 32.46 26.66 -17.05
CA ALA A 345 31.89 26.72 -15.70
C ALA A 345 31.48 25.34 -15.12
N SER A 346 31.53 24.26 -15.92
CA SER A 346 30.89 22.98 -15.58
C SER A 346 31.82 21.76 -15.41
N ALA A 347 32.97 21.73 -16.09
CA ALA A 347 33.70 20.48 -16.31
C ALA A 347 34.77 20.18 -15.23
N GLN A 348 34.37 19.88 -13.99
CA GLN A 348 35.26 19.34 -12.94
C GLN A 348 34.71 18.13 -12.15
N SER A 349 34.05 17.18 -12.82
CA SER A 349 33.94 15.81 -12.31
C SER A 349 35.15 14.97 -12.77
N LYS A 350 36.23 14.94 -11.98
CA LYS A 350 37.36 14.01 -12.21
C LYS A 350 36.96 12.60 -11.75
N LYS A 351 36.95 11.64 -12.69
CA LYS A 351 36.37 10.28 -12.56
C LYS A 351 34.82 10.30 -12.70
N ASP A 352 34.17 9.26 -13.22
CA ASP A 352 34.64 7.87 -13.34
C ASP A 352 34.57 7.25 -14.74
N ILE A 353 35.64 6.54 -15.11
CA ILE A 353 35.83 5.74 -16.33
C ILE A 353 36.36 4.32 -15.97
N SER A 354 36.55 4.03 -14.68
CA SER A 354 37.44 2.96 -14.20
C SER A 354 36.97 1.52 -14.44
N GLN A 355 35.71 1.29 -14.83
CA GLN A 355 35.14 -0.05 -14.97
C GLN A 355 34.90 -0.53 -16.42
N ILE A 356 35.10 0.31 -17.44
CA ILE A 356 34.98 -0.11 -18.86
C ILE A 356 36.27 -0.81 -19.33
N LYS A 357 36.62 -1.94 -18.70
CA LYS A 357 37.78 -2.78 -19.06
C LYS A 357 37.45 -4.17 -19.60
N GLN A 358 36.17 -4.49 -19.80
CA GLN A 358 35.74 -5.78 -20.39
C GLN A 358 34.67 -5.65 -21.50
N ALA A 359 34.20 -4.44 -21.83
CA ALA A 359 33.27 -4.24 -22.93
C ALA A 359 34.03 -4.13 -24.26
N LYS A 360 33.89 -5.13 -25.15
CA LYS A 360 34.45 -5.11 -26.52
C LYS A 360 33.86 -3.94 -27.32
N LYS A 361 34.70 -3.14 -28.01
CA LYS A 361 34.50 -2.27 -29.21
C LYS A 361 33.24 -1.38 -29.38
N LEU A 362 32.07 -1.74 -28.87
CA LEU A 362 30.80 -1.01 -29.02
C LEU A 362 30.85 0.41 -28.43
N PHE A 363 31.53 0.56 -27.30
CA PHE A 363 31.51 1.78 -26.47
C PHE A 363 32.78 2.64 -26.61
N ASP A 364 33.62 2.36 -27.60
CA ASP A 364 34.80 3.17 -27.89
C ASP A 364 34.38 4.64 -28.15
N ASN A 365 35.12 5.58 -27.57
CA ASN A 365 34.87 7.03 -27.63
C ASN A 365 33.56 7.56 -26.98
N LEU A 366 32.97 6.83 -26.02
CA LEU A 366 31.81 7.27 -25.24
C LEU A 366 32.21 7.89 -23.87
N TYR A 367 31.59 8.99 -23.46
CA TYR A 367 31.93 9.79 -22.27
C TYR A 367 30.67 10.35 -21.57
N SER A 368 30.74 10.63 -20.26
CA SER A 368 29.65 11.29 -19.51
C SER A 368 30.19 12.26 -18.44
N PHE A 369 29.36 13.20 -17.97
CA PHE A 369 29.70 14.11 -16.89
C PHE A 369 28.47 14.56 -16.08
N GLU A 370 28.75 15.09 -14.90
CA GLU A 370 27.78 15.62 -13.94
C GLU A 370 27.88 17.16 -13.90
N MET A 371 26.74 17.84 -13.79
CA MET A 371 26.67 19.30 -13.86
C MET A 371 26.94 19.93 -12.48
N PRO A 372 27.52 21.14 -12.40
CA PRO A 372 27.85 21.80 -11.13
C PRO A 372 26.61 22.38 -10.45
N LYS A 373 26.62 22.43 -9.12
CA LYS A 373 25.63 23.18 -8.34
C LYS A 373 25.63 24.67 -8.73
N ASP A 374 24.46 25.29 -8.74
CA ASP A 374 24.35 26.72 -9.05
C ASP A 374 24.80 27.57 -7.84
N PRO A 375 25.82 28.44 -7.97
CA PRO A 375 26.31 29.24 -6.84
C PRO A 375 25.28 30.24 -6.29
N LYS A 376 24.25 30.60 -7.06
CA LYS A 376 23.28 31.63 -6.67
C LYS A 376 22.15 31.14 -5.76
N GLN A 377 22.03 29.83 -5.50
CA GLN A 377 20.97 29.26 -4.65
C GLN A 377 21.50 28.36 -3.52
N ASN A 378 22.52 28.86 -2.80
CA ASN A 378 22.92 28.41 -1.46
C ASN A 378 23.06 26.87 -1.28
N GLY A 379 23.57 26.18 -2.30
CA GLY A 379 23.84 24.74 -2.29
C GLY A 379 22.68 23.80 -2.65
N SER A 380 21.49 24.33 -2.97
CA SER A 380 20.29 23.57 -3.37
C SER A 380 20.41 22.94 -4.76
N TYR A 381 19.64 21.88 -5.04
CA TYR A 381 19.73 21.07 -6.26
C TYR A 381 18.74 21.51 -7.37
N SER A 382 18.86 22.75 -7.88
CA SER A 382 17.97 23.32 -8.90
C SER A 382 18.61 23.56 -10.28
N ILE A 383 19.14 22.51 -10.93
CA ILE A 383 19.37 22.54 -12.39
C ILE A 383 18.11 21.99 -13.07
N SER A 384 17.42 22.84 -13.84
CA SER A 384 16.24 22.42 -14.58
C SER A 384 16.58 21.36 -15.65
N ALA A 385 15.68 20.39 -15.87
CA ALA A 385 15.83 19.38 -16.92
C ALA A 385 16.05 20.00 -18.31
N LYS A 386 15.53 21.22 -18.53
CA LYS A 386 15.83 22.06 -19.70
C LYS A 386 17.34 22.31 -19.87
N ARG A 387 18.07 22.78 -18.85
CA ARG A 387 19.54 23.02 -18.94
C ARG A 387 20.31 21.74 -19.31
N VAL A 388 19.87 20.58 -18.81
CA VAL A 388 20.47 19.27 -19.14
C VAL A 388 20.23 18.91 -20.61
N LYS A 389 18.99 19.07 -21.09
CA LYS A 389 18.59 18.84 -22.50
C LYS A 389 19.26 19.81 -23.48
N ASP A 390 19.35 21.09 -23.12
CA ASP A 390 20.00 22.14 -23.93
C ASP A 390 21.52 21.92 -24.02
N THR A 391 22.15 21.46 -22.93
CA THR A 391 23.58 21.08 -22.91
C THR A 391 23.84 19.90 -23.84
N ALA A 392 23.02 18.85 -23.80
CA ALA A 392 23.12 17.71 -24.71
C ALA A 392 22.90 18.13 -26.19
N SER A 393 21.85 18.92 -26.47
CA SER A 393 21.53 19.45 -27.81
C SER A 393 22.61 20.39 -28.37
N SER A 394 23.42 21.00 -27.50
CA SER A 394 24.56 21.83 -27.90
C SER A 394 25.81 20.98 -28.16
N LEU A 395 26.05 19.95 -27.35
CA LEU A 395 27.15 18.99 -27.58
C LEU A 395 26.95 18.18 -28.87
N SER A 396 25.72 17.73 -29.17
CA SER A 396 25.43 16.95 -30.38
C SER A 396 25.63 17.71 -31.70
N LYS A 397 25.82 19.04 -31.63
CA LYS A 397 26.09 19.91 -32.80
C LYS A 397 27.59 20.13 -33.05
N LEU A 398 28.47 19.68 -32.16
CA LEU A 398 29.91 19.86 -32.32
C LEU A 398 30.46 18.94 -33.44
N PRO A 399 31.30 19.44 -34.37
CA PRO A 399 31.82 18.64 -35.48
C PRO A 399 32.51 17.33 -35.06
N ALA A 400 33.16 17.31 -33.89
CA ALA A 400 33.84 16.12 -33.35
C ALA A 400 32.91 15.11 -32.64
N VAL A 401 31.69 15.51 -32.27
CA VAL A 401 30.70 14.67 -31.59
C VAL A 401 29.88 13.87 -32.61
N GLU A 402 29.55 12.63 -32.26
CA GLU A 402 28.69 11.72 -33.02
C GLU A 402 27.23 11.80 -32.54
N PHE A 403 27.03 11.78 -31.22
CA PHE A 403 25.76 12.11 -30.57
C PHE A 403 25.98 12.58 -29.13
N ALA A 404 24.98 13.25 -28.55
CA ALA A 404 24.91 13.55 -27.11
C ALA A 404 23.46 13.59 -26.63
N GLU A 405 23.19 13.05 -25.44
CA GLU A 405 21.85 13.04 -24.82
C GLU A 405 21.93 13.17 -23.28
N PRO A 406 20.83 13.53 -22.59
CA PRO A 406 20.71 13.37 -21.14
C PRO A 406 20.83 11.90 -20.75
N VAL A 407 21.46 11.60 -19.60
CA VAL A 407 21.46 10.23 -19.07
C VAL A 407 20.04 9.87 -18.65
N ARG A 408 19.47 8.80 -19.24
CA ARG A 408 18.16 8.26 -18.88
C ARG A 408 18.31 7.11 -17.91
N GLU A 409 17.49 7.08 -16.86
CA GLU A 409 17.30 5.86 -16.08
C GLU A 409 16.29 4.94 -16.79
N TYR A 410 16.64 3.66 -16.91
CA TYR A 410 15.72 2.60 -17.32
C TYR A 410 15.48 1.69 -16.12
N LYS A 411 14.21 1.37 -15.84
CA LYS A 411 13.79 0.45 -14.77
C LYS A 411 13.31 -0.86 -15.39
N SER A 412 13.52 -1.99 -14.70
CA SER A 412 12.86 -3.24 -15.08
C SER A 412 11.37 -3.13 -14.81
N LEU A 413 10.58 -3.12 -15.88
CA LEU A 413 9.12 -3.26 -15.86
C LEU A 413 8.75 -4.72 -15.49
N SER A 414 7.54 -4.94 -14.97
CA SER A 414 6.88 -6.25 -15.12
C SER A 414 6.27 -6.34 -16.52
N ALA A 415 5.76 -7.51 -16.89
CA ALA A 415 4.81 -7.63 -17.99
C ALA A 415 3.40 -7.10 -17.62
N ASP A 416 3.12 -7.00 -16.32
CA ASP A 416 1.82 -6.64 -15.76
C ASP A 416 1.69 -5.11 -15.69
N ILE A 417 0.68 -4.53 -16.34
CA ILE A 417 0.71 -3.11 -16.73
C ILE A 417 0.59 -2.13 -15.56
N GLN A 418 -0.13 -2.48 -14.49
CA GLN A 418 -0.26 -1.65 -13.28
C GLN A 418 0.88 -1.88 -12.26
N TYR A 419 1.82 -2.79 -12.52
CA TYR A 419 2.98 -3.04 -11.63
C TYR A 419 3.80 -1.78 -11.27
N PRO A 420 3.99 -0.76 -12.14
CA PRO A 420 4.70 0.47 -11.76
C PRO A 420 4.09 1.22 -10.56
N TYR A 421 2.78 1.06 -10.31
CA TYR A 421 2.05 1.68 -9.21
C TYR A 421 2.08 0.84 -7.92
N GLN A 422 2.49 -0.42 -7.99
CA GLN A 422 2.55 -1.35 -6.85
C GLN A 422 3.75 -1.08 -5.93
N TRP A 423 3.77 0.10 -5.31
CA TRP A 423 4.86 0.56 -4.44
C TRP A 423 5.16 -0.43 -3.31
N SER A 424 4.14 -1.14 -2.80
CA SER A 424 4.27 -2.15 -1.74
C SER A 424 5.20 -3.31 -2.10
N LEU A 425 5.23 -3.70 -3.37
CA LEU A 425 6.12 -4.72 -3.92
C LEU A 425 7.51 -4.15 -4.24
N LYS A 426 7.54 -2.92 -4.76
CA LYS A 426 8.73 -2.27 -5.32
C LYS A 426 8.65 -0.74 -5.23
N ASN A 427 9.14 -0.18 -4.13
CA ASN A 427 9.12 1.27 -3.95
C ASN A 427 10.34 1.89 -4.62
N GLY A 428 10.11 2.44 -5.83
CA GLY A 428 11.14 3.08 -6.63
C GLY A 428 11.65 4.43 -6.10
N GLY A 429 11.04 4.97 -5.04
CA GLY A 429 11.25 6.36 -4.61
C GLY A 429 10.52 7.39 -5.48
N ALA A 430 9.39 7.00 -6.07
CA ALA A 430 8.48 7.91 -6.78
C ALA A 430 7.43 8.46 -5.79
N ASP A 431 6.77 9.56 -6.17
CA ASP A 431 5.54 10.03 -5.53
C ASP A 431 5.67 10.21 -4.00
N GLY A 432 6.76 10.86 -3.57
CA GLY A 432 7.10 11.09 -2.16
C GLY A 432 7.67 9.89 -1.40
N GLY A 433 7.68 8.69 -1.99
CA GLY A 433 8.10 7.47 -1.32
C GLY A 433 9.61 7.37 -1.04
N ILE A 434 9.99 6.63 0.00
CA ILE A 434 11.38 6.28 0.28
C ILE A 434 11.77 5.08 -0.59
N LYS A 435 12.86 5.20 -1.36
CA LYS A 435 13.34 4.13 -2.23
C LYS A 435 13.71 2.88 -1.42
N GLY A 436 13.04 1.76 -1.70
CA GLY A 436 13.17 0.54 -0.91
C GLY A 436 12.29 0.49 0.34
N ALA A 437 11.32 1.38 0.50
CA ALA A 437 10.25 1.25 1.48
C ALA A 437 9.13 0.34 0.95
N ASP A 438 9.41 -0.97 0.92
CA ASP A 438 8.60 -2.04 0.31
C ASP A 438 8.87 -3.40 0.98
N VAL A 439 8.14 -4.46 0.61
CA VAL A 439 8.33 -5.80 1.19
C VAL A 439 9.53 -6.58 0.63
N LYS A 440 10.30 -6.02 -0.31
CA LYS A 440 11.43 -6.66 -1.05
C LYS A 440 11.00 -7.77 -2.03
N PHE A 441 9.88 -7.63 -2.71
CA PHE A 441 9.33 -8.69 -3.58
C PHE A 441 10.26 -9.07 -4.74
N ASP A 442 10.76 -8.11 -5.53
CA ASP A 442 11.73 -8.37 -6.64
C ASP A 442 12.90 -9.29 -6.19
N GLN A 443 13.43 -9.04 -4.99
CA GLN A 443 14.57 -9.78 -4.44
C GLN A 443 14.17 -11.20 -3.98
N ALA A 444 13.03 -11.32 -3.30
CA ALA A 444 12.48 -12.61 -2.87
C ALA A 444 12.14 -13.50 -4.07
N SER A 445 11.46 -12.96 -5.08
CA SER A 445 11.10 -13.66 -6.32
C SER A 445 12.34 -14.11 -7.11
N SER A 446 13.38 -13.29 -7.16
CA SER A 446 14.68 -13.68 -7.77
C SER A 446 15.34 -14.87 -7.05
N LEU A 447 15.27 -14.94 -5.72
CA LEU A 447 15.74 -16.09 -4.94
C LEU A 447 14.85 -17.33 -5.13
N LEU A 448 13.53 -17.14 -5.02
CA LEU A 448 12.51 -18.20 -5.04
C LEU A 448 12.36 -18.88 -6.40
N SER A 449 12.56 -18.17 -7.51
CA SER A 449 12.53 -18.73 -8.88
C SER A 449 13.49 -19.91 -9.08
N LYS A 450 14.56 -19.99 -8.27
CA LYS A 450 15.57 -21.06 -8.30
C LYS A 450 15.29 -22.18 -7.28
N ARG A 451 14.11 -22.19 -6.64
CA ARG A 451 13.73 -23.15 -5.59
C ARG A 451 12.42 -23.85 -5.98
N LYS A 452 12.29 -25.14 -5.65
CA LYS A 452 11.01 -25.84 -5.81
C LYS A 452 10.05 -25.37 -4.71
N LEU A 453 8.92 -24.79 -5.12
CA LEU A 453 7.84 -24.38 -4.22
C LEU A 453 6.62 -25.29 -4.39
N ASN A 454 5.95 -25.55 -3.27
CA ASN A 454 4.66 -26.23 -3.21
C ASN A 454 3.54 -25.19 -3.30
N ASP A 455 2.39 -25.56 -3.86
CA ASP A 455 1.23 -24.67 -3.87
C ASP A 455 0.58 -24.59 -2.46
N THR A 456 0.05 -23.43 -2.08
CA THR A 456 -0.52 -23.19 -0.75
C THR A 456 -1.94 -22.63 -0.84
N LEU A 457 -2.86 -23.22 -0.06
CA LEU A 457 -4.22 -22.70 0.07
C LEU A 457 -4.27 -21.60 1.14
N ILE A 458 -4.78 -20.43 0.78
CA ILE A 458 -4.99 -19.28 1.66
C ILE A 458 -6.48 -18.96 1.62
N ALA A 459 -7.15 -18.87 2.76
CA ALA A 459 -8.54 -18.44 2.81
C ALA A 459 -8.64 -16.92 2.96
N VAL A 460 -9.51 -16.31 2.17
CA VAL A 460 -9.93 -14.90 2.32
C VAL A 460 -11.32 -14.95 2.94
N VAL A 461 -11.41 -14.52 4.20
CA VAL A 461 -12.63 -14.56 5.02
C VAL A 461 -13.14 -13.12 5.12
N ASP A 462 -14.02 -12.74 4.18
CA ASP A 462 -14.20 -11.33 3.75
C ASP A 462 -15.56 -11.11 3.03
N THR A 463 -15.70 -10.12 2.14
CA THR A 463 -16.90 -9.85 1.30
C THR A 463 -17.11 -10.85 0.16
N GLY A 464 -16.15 -11.74 -0.12
CA GLY A 464 -16.16 -12.65 -1.27
C GLY A 464 -14.90 -12.51 -2.12
N VAL A 465 -14.85 -13.15 -3.29
CA VAL A 465 -13.80 -12.90 -4.29
C VAL A 465 -14.35 -13.06 -5.70
N ASP A 466 -14.16 -12.08 -6.58
CA ASP A 466 -14.43 -12.27 -8.01
C ASP A 466 -13.38 -13.21 -8.66
N SER A 467 -13.83 -14.43 -8.98
CA SER A 467 -13.02 -15.44 -9.66
C SER A 467 -12.96 -15.30 -11.19
N THR A 468 -13.76 -14.39 -11.77
CA THR A 468 -13.86 -14.21 -13.22
C THR A 468 -12.69 -13.40 -13.79
N LEU A 469 -12.12 -12.48 -13.00
CA LEU A 469 -10.98 -11.64 -13.36
C LEU A 469 -9.77 -12.49 -13.78
N ALA A 470 -9.10 -12.12 -14.88
CA ALA A 470 -8.02 -12.89 -15.51
C ALA A 470 -6.78 -13.08 -14.62
N ASP A 471 -6.55 -12.18 -13.68
CA ASP A 471 -5.50 -12.27 -12.64
C ASP A 471 -5.84 -13.28 -11.54
N LEU A 472 -7.13 -13.53 -11.28
CA LEU A 472 -7.64 -14.43 -10.24
C LEU A 472 -8.19 -15.76 -10.81
N LYS A 473 -8.36 -15.85 -12.13
CA LYS A 473 -8.83 -17.03 -12.85
C LYS A 473 -7.83 -18.20 -12.71
N GLY A 474 -8.29 -19.30 -12.11
CA GLY A 474 -7.43 -20.43 -11.74
C GLY A 474 -6.59 -20.21 -10.48
N LYS A 475 -6.75 -19.07 -9.80
CA LYS A 475 -6.26 -18.83 -8.44
C LYS A 475 -7.34 -19.08 -7.39
N VAL A 476 -8.57 -18.65 -7.65
CA VAL A 476 -9.71 -18.84 -6.75
C VAL A 476 -10.26 -20.27 -6.88
N ARG A 477 -10.39 -20.96 -5.75
CA ARG A 477 -10.96 -22.30 -5.60
C ARG A 477 -12.44 -22.20 -5.24
N THR A 478 -13.25 -21.85 -6.24
CA THR A 478 -14.72 -21.75 -6.10
C THR A 478 -15.36 -23.07 -5.67
N ASP A 479 -14.75 -24.22 -6.01
CA ASP A 479 -15.13 -25.56 -5.54
C ASP A 479 -14.94 -25.77 -4.02
N LEU A 480 -14.17 -24.91 -3.36
CA LEU A 480 -14.01 -24.84 -1.91
C LEU A 480 -14.74 -23.64 -1.30
N GLY A 481 -15.36 -22.79 -2.10
CA GLY A 481 -16.00 -21.54 -1.67
C GLY A 481 -17.25 -21.75 -0.81
N HIS A 482 -17.55 -20.79 0.06
CA HIS A 482 -18.83 -20.73 0.78
C HIS A 482 -19.18 -19.30 1.23
N ASN A 483 -20.46 -19.01 1.32
CA ASN A 483 -21.05 -17.72 1.66
C ASN A 483 -21.96 -17.92 2.87
N PHE A 484 -21.52 -17.43 4.03
CA PHE A 484 -22.22 -17.56 5.31
C PHE A 484 -23.34 -16.54 5.52
N VAL A 485 -23.31 -15.43 4.76
CA VAL A 485 -24.38 -14.40 4.73
C VAL A 485 -25.67 -15.04 4.20
N ASN A 486 -25.62 -15.53 2.96
CA ASN A 486 -26.77 -16.10 2.25
C ASN A 486 -26.81 -17.64 2.30
N ARG A 487 -25.88 -18.28 3.03
CA ARG A 487 -25.78 -19.72 3.26
C ARG A 487 -25.72 -20.57 1.96
N THR A 488 -24.97 -20.08 0.97
CA THR A 488 -24.77 -20.74 -0.34
C THR A 488 -23.30 -21.09 -0.58
N ASN A 489 -22.99 -21.86 -1.63
CA ASN A 489 -21.61 -22.09 -2.06
C ASN A 489 -21.05 -20.96 -2.97
N SER A 490 -21.87 -19.97 -3.36
CA SER A 490 -21.41 -18.84 -4.17
C SER A 490 -20.81 -17.74 -3.30
N ALA A 491 -19.49 -17.75 -3.18
CA ALA A 491 -18.68 -16.73 -2.50
C ALA A 491 -18.13 -15.67 -3.46
N LEU A 492 -18.92 -15.33 -4.50
CA LEU A 492 -18.65 -14.18 -5.36
C LEU A 492 -18.68 -12.89 -4.51
N ASP A 493 -17.89 -11.89 -4.91
CA ASP A 493 -17.84 -10.60 -4.25
C ASP A 493 -18.91 -9.65 -4.84
N ASP A 494 -19.64 -8.97 -3.96
CA ASP A 494 -20.69 -8.01 -4.28
C ASP A 494 -20.42 -6.63 -3.64
N GLN A 495 -19.19 -6.41 -3.14
CA GLN A 495 -18.73 -5.18 -2.50
C GLN A 495 -17.36 -4.74 -3.02
N GLY A 496 -16.41 -5.68 -3.13
CA GLY A 496 -15.12 -5.53 -3.80
C GLY A 496 -13.87 -5.58 -2.90
N HIS A 497 -14.02 -5.37 -1.60
CA HIS A 497 -12.93 -5.41 -0.63
C HIS A 497 -12.22 -6.78 -0.57
N GLY A 498 -12.97 -7.88 -0.55
CA GLY A 498 -12.41 -9.23 -0.55
C GLY A 498 -11.67 -9.60 -1.84
N THR A 499 -12.12 -9.06 -2.98
CA THR A 499 -11.41 -9.16 -4.28
C THR A 499 -10.08 -8.39 -4.25
N HIS A 500 -10.06 -7.20 -3.64
CA HIS A 500 -8.84 -6.39 -3.46
C HIS A 500 -7.81 -7.11 -2.60
N VAL A 501 -8.25 -7.61 -1.44
CA VAL A 501 -7.47 -8.45 -0.52
C VAL A 501 -6.94 -9.71 -1.21
N ALA A 502 -7.75 -10.39 -2.03
CA ALA A 502 -7.33 -11.56 -2.80
C ALA A 502 -6.33 -11.24 -3.92
N GLY A 503 -6.46 -10.07 -4.56
CA GLY A 503 -5.53 -9.54 -5.57
C GLY A 503 -4.12 -9.37 -5.00
N ILE A 504 -4.00 -8.67 -3.87
CA ILE A 504 -2.74 -8.49 -3.13
C ILE A 504 -2.07 -9.85 -2.83
N ILE A 505 -2.86 -10.87 -2.45
CA ILE A 505 -2.33 -12.20 -2.11
C ILE A 505 -1.86 -12.97 -3.35
N ALA A 506 -2.71 -13.07 -4.39
CA ALA A 506 -2.62 -14.16 -5.37
C ALA A 506 -2.71 -13.76 -6.85
N ALA A 507 -2.91 -12.48 -7.20
CA ALA A 507 -2.99 -12.05 -8.61
C ALA A 507 -1.81 -12.57 -9.45
N LYS A 508 -2.12 -13.06 -10.64
CA LYS A 508 -1.23 -13.89 -11.46
C LYS A 508 -0.20 -13.08 -12.26
N SER A 509 0.83 -12.58 -11.59
CA SER A 509 1.97 -11.91 -12.22
C SER A 509 2.59 -12.68 -13.39
N GLY A 510 3.06 -11.95 -14.39
CA GLY A 510 3.64 -12.46 -15.64
C GLY A 510 2.59 -12.93 -16.65
N ASN A 511 1.33 -12.49 -16.53
CA ASN A 511 0.25 -12.83 -17.47
C ASN A 511 -0.07 -11.71 -18.48
N SER A 512 0.53 -10.53 -18.32
CA SER A 512 0.29 -9.28 -19.06
C SER A 512 -1.02 -8.54 -18.73
N TYR A 513 -1.85 -9.05 -17.83
CA TYR A 513 -3.04 -8.33 -17.34
C TYR A 513 -2.64 -7.39 -16.19
N SER A 514 -3.64 -6.75 -15.59
CA SER A 514 -3.54 -5.70 -14.57
C SER A 514 -2.33 -5.76 -13.62
N MET A 515 -2.23 -6.75 -12.71
CA MET A 515 -1.32 -6.64 -11.54
C MET A 515 -0.65 -7.94 -11.06
N ALA A 516 0.38 -7.78 -10.22
CA ALA A 516 1.07 -8.88 -9.55
C ALA A 516 0.61 -9.06 -8.09
N GLY A 517 0.27 -10.30 -7.71
CA GLY A 517 0.05 -10.69 -6.32
C GLY A 517 1.33 -11.20 -5.65
N LEU A 518 1.44 -11.04 -4.33
CA LEU A 518 2.68 -11.32 -3.59
C LEU A 518 3.06 -12.81 -3.58
N ASN A 519 2.09 -13.72 -3.62
CA ASN A 519 2.33 -15.15 -3.63
C ASN A 519 1.79 -15.82 -4.90
N GLY A 520 2.63 -15.88 -5.93
CA GLY A 520 2.37 -16.65 -7.17
C GLY A 520 2.10 -18.15 -6.96
N LYS A 521 2.31 -18.70 -5.76
CA LYS A 521 1.99 -20.08 -5.34
C LYS A 521 0.77 -20.21 -4.42
N ALA A 522 0.08 -19.10 -4.11
CA ALA A 522 -1.23 -19.15 -3.49
C ALA A 522 -2.31 -19.67 -4.45
N GLY A 523 -3.27 -20.41 -3.90
CA GLY A 523 -4.64 -20.50 -4.37
C GLY A 523 -5.58 -20.02 -3.26
N ILE A 524 -6.63 -19.29 -3.63
CA ILE A 524 -7.54 -18.63 -2.69
C ILE A 524 -8.76 -19.53 -2.42
N ILE A 525 -9.12 -19.74 -1.16
CA ILE A 525 -10.44 -20.24 -0.76
C ILE A 525 -11.31 -19.01 -0.44
N PRO A 526 -12.33 -18.68 -1.24
CA PRO A 526 -13.20 -17.54 -0.99
C PRO A 526 -14.25 -17.90 0.07
N VAL A 527 -14.31 -17.14 1.16
CA VAL A 527 -15.22 -17.39 2.28
C VAL A 527 -15.95 -16.09 2.61
N LYS A 528 -17.13 -15.89 2.01
CA LYS A 528 -17.92 -14.68 2.22
C LYS A 528 -18.59 -14.72 3.60
N VAL A 529 -18.22 -13.79 4.47
CA VAL A 529 -18.78 -13.57 5.83
C VAL A 529 -19.20 -12.13 6.08
N LEU A 530 -18.94 -11.25 5.12
CA LEU A 530 -19.39 -9.86 5.08
C LEU A 530 -20.37 -9.70 3.90
N ASP A 531 -21.43 -8.90 4.07
CA ASP A 531 -22.43 -8.57 3.06
C ASP A 531 -21.94 -7.50 2.06
N SER A 532 -22.85 -7.04 1.18
CA SER A 532 -22.55 -6.01 0.17
C SER A 532 -22.27 -4.61 0.73
N THR A 533 -22.49 -4.38 2.03
CA THR A 533 -22.07 -3.16 2.74
C THR A 533 -20.68 -3.30 3.37
N GLY A 534 -20.12 -4.52 3.42
CA GLY A 534 -18.93 -4.86 4.20
C GLY A 534 -19.24 -5.26 5.65
N SER A 535 -20.51 -5.43 6.03
CA SER A 535 -20.94 -5.77 7.39
C SER A 535 -21.08 -7.27 7.59
N GLY A 536 -20.76 -7.80 8.77
CA GLY A 536 -20.94 -9.22 9.07
C GLY A 536 -20.92 -9.54 10.56
N ASP A 537 -21.58 -10.63 10.95
CA ASP A 537 -21.79 -10.96 12.37
C ASP A 537 -20.80 -12.01 12.92
N THR A 538 -20.81 -12.15 14.26
CA THR A 538 -19.94 -13.07 15.00
C THR A 538 -20.16 -14.55 14.67
N GLU A 539 -21.38 -15.00 14.34
CA GLU A 539 -21.64 -16.39 13.91
C GLU A 539 -21.00 -16.62 12.53
N GLN A 540 -21.29 -15.75 11.56
CA GLN A 540 -20.80 -15.88 10.18
C GLN A 540 -19.27 -15.92 10.13
N ILE A 541 -18.60 -14.97 10.81
CA ILE A 541 -17.13 -14.91 10.84
C ILE A 541 -16.54 -16.13 11.58
N ALA A 542 -17.15 -16.58 12.69
CA ALA A 542 -16.68 -17.77 13.42
C ALA A 542 -16.81 -19.06 12.58
N LEU A 543 -17.94 -19.22 11.88
CA LEU A 543 -18.17 -20.34 10.97
C LEU A 543 -17.21 -20.29 9.78
N GLY A 544 -16.96 -19.11 9.21
CA GLY A 544 -15.99 -18.90 8.13
C GLY A 544 -14.56 -19.30 8.51
N ILE A 545 -14.08 -18.86 9.68
CA ILE A 545 -12.76 -19.24 10.21
C ILE A 545 -12.66 -20.76 10.40
N LYS A 546 -13.68 -21.38 10.99
CA LYS A 546 -13.73 -22.85 11.18
C LYS A 546 -13.75 -23.58 9.84
N TYR A 547 -14.58 -23.14 8.90
CA TYR A 547 -14.75 -23.72 7.57
C TYR A 547 -13.46 -23.67 6.76
N ALA A 548 -12.77 -22.52 6.75
CA ALA A 548 -11.47 -22.36 6.10
C ALA A 548 -10.43 -23.37 6.62
N ALA A 549 -10.34 -23.55 7.94
CA ALA A 549 -9.45 -24.53 8.56
C ALA A 549 -9.83 -25.98 8.23
N ASP A 550 -11.13 -26.30 8.18
CA ASP A 550 -11.61 -27.64 7.82
C ASP A 550 -11.49 -27.96 6.32
N LYS A 551 -11.53 -26.95 5.44
CA LYS A 551 -11.21 -27.05 4.00
C LYS A 551 -9.71 -27.04 3.70
N GLY A 552 -8.86 -27.08 4.74
CA GLY A 552 -7.43 -27.31 4.59
C GLY A 552 -6.59 -26.08 4.25
N ALA A 553 -7.12 -24.86 4.46
CA ALA A 553 -6.34 -23.62 4.39
C ALA A 553 -5.06 -23.74 5.24
N LYS A 554 -3.97 -23.14 4.77
CA LYS A 554 -2.69 -23.06 5.48
C LYS A 554 -2.46 -21.68 6.09
N VAL A 555 -3.09 -20.67 5.50
CA VAL A 555 -3.22 -19.32 6.05
C VAL A 555 -4.69 -18.88 5.95
N ILE A 556 -5.16 -18.12 6.92
CA ILE A 556 -6.43 -17.38 6.87
C ILE A 556 -6.10 -15.89 6.96
N ASN A 557 -6.67 -15.10 6.05
CA ASN A 557 -6.66 -13.65 6.10
C ASN A 557 -7.99 -13.13 6.66
N LEU A 558 -7.93 -12.24 7.64
CA LEU A 558 -9.07 -11.54 8.25
C LEU A 558 -8.83 -10.02 8.14
N SER A 559 -9.17 -9.43 7.01
CA SER A 559 -9.08 -7.98 6.77
C SER A 559 -10.29 -7.24 7.37
N LEU A 560 -10.67 -7.62 8.59
CA LEU A 560 -11.85 -7.19 9.33
C LEU A 560 -11.52 -7.01 10.81
N GLY A 561 -12.31 -6.20 11.50
CA GLY A 561 -12.11 -5.87 12.92
C GLY A 561 -13.41 -5.48 13.63
N GLY A 562 -13.39 -5.53 14.96
CA GLY A 562 -14.51 -5.16 15.82
C GLY A 562 -14.23 -5.44 17.30
N ALA A 563 -15.28 -5.50 18.11
CA ALA A 563 -15.19 -5.77 19.54
C ALA A 563 -14.82 -7.23 19.88
N TYR A 564 -14.27 -7.45 21.07
CA TYR A 564 -13.88 -8.80 21.54
C TYR A 564 -15.04 -9.80 21.52
N SER A 565 -14.83 -10.95 20.89
CA SER A 565 -15.79 -12.06 20.89
C SER A 565 -15.16 -13.38 21.34
N ARG A 566 -15.76 -13.98 22.38
CA ARG A 566 -15.36 -15.31 22.90
C ARG A 566 -15.64 -16.44 21.90
N VAL A 567 -16.64 -16.28 21.03
CA VAL A 567 -16.97 -17.26 19.98
C VAL A 567 -15.88 -17.26 18.91
N LEU A 568 -15.43 -16.07 18.49
CA LEU A 568 -14.29 -15.92 17.59
C LEU A 568 -12.99 -16.45 18.22
N GLU A 569 -12.71 -16.21 19.51
CA GLU A 569 -11.54 -16.78 20.20
C GLU A 569 -11.52 -18.32 20.14
N PHE A 570 -12.69 -18.98 20.22
CA PHE A 570 -12.77 -20.43 20.02
C PHE A 570 -12.52 -20.86 18.57
N ALA A 571 -13.00 -20.10 17.58
CA ALA A 571 -12.76 -20.38 16.15
C ALA A 571 -11.27 -20.18 15.77
N LEU A 572 -10.64 -19.11 16.24
CA LEU A 572 -9.21 -18.83 16.06
C LEU A 572 -8.35 -19.91 16.73
N LYS A 573 -8.67 -20.28 17.97
CA LYS A 573 -8.04 -21.41 18.68
C LYS A 573 -8.18 -22.73 17.91
N TYR A 574 -9.34 -22.98 17.30
CA TYR A 574 -9.57 -24.16 16.48
C TYR A 574 -8.69 -24.16 15.22
N ALA A 575 -8.67 -23.07 14.46
CA ALA A 575 -7.80 -22.93 13.28
C ALA A 575 -6.30 -23.07 13.64
N ALA A 576 -5.84 -22.42 14.72
CA ALA A 576 -4.48 -22.59 15.22
C ALA A 576 -4.18 -24.06 15.62
N SER A 577 -5.13 -24.78 16.23
CA SER A 577 -4.98 -26.20 16.56
C SER A 577 -4.86 -27.13 15.32
N LYS A 578 -5.38 -26.68 14.17
CA LYS A 578 -5.23 -27.34 12.86
C LYS A 578 -3.89 -27.01 12.17
N ASN A 579 -3.01 -26.24 12.83
CA ASN A 579 -1.76 -25.67 12.31
C ASN A 579 -1.97 -24.67 11.15
N VAL A 580 -3.06 -23.90 11.20
CA VAL A 580 -3.33 -22.80 10.26
C VAL A 580 -2.72 -21.51 10.81
N VAL A 581 -2.03 -20.75 9.96
CA VAL A 581 -1.59 -19.38 10.28
C VAL A 581 -2.78 -18.43 10.11
N ILE A 582 -2.93 -17.44 10.97
CA ILE A 582 -3.99 -16.44 10.86
C ILE A 582 -3.33 -15.06 10.88
N ALA A 583 -3.68 -14.18 9.95
CA ALA A 583 -3.27 -12.78 9.95
C ALA A 583 -4.51 -11.88 9.92
N ALA A 584 -4.52 -10.81 10.71
CA ALA A 584 -5.65 -9.88 10.77
C ALA A 584 -5.22 -8.41 10.85
N ALA A 585 -6.11 -7.54 10.36
CA ALA A 585 -5.98 -6.09 10.39
C ALA A 585 -6.12 -5.53 11.82
N SER A 586 -5.22 -4.64 12.25
CA SER A 586 -5.20 -4.13 13.64
C SER A 586 -6.29 -3.11 13.97
N GLY A 587 -6.93 -2.47 12.98
CA GLY A 587 -7.88 -1.37 13.16
C GLY A 587 -7.45 -0.09 12.43
N ASN A 588 -8.39 0.79 12.10
CA ASN A 588 -8.19 1.96 11.23
C ASN A 588 -8.54 3.30 11.93
N GLU A 589 -8.52 3.33 13.25
CA GLU A 589 -8.98 4.43 14.09
C GLU A 589 -7.81 5.30 14.64
N GLY A 590 -6.56 4.92 14.37
CA GLY A 590 -5.36 5.57 14.90
C GLY A 590 -5.16 5.40 16.40
N MET A 591 -5.76 4.35 17.00
CA MET A 591 -5.83 4.17 18.46
C MET A 591 -4.82 3.17 19.01
N ASN A 592 -4.48 3.34 20.29
CA ASN A 592 -3.71 2.40 21.12
C ASN A 592 -4.53 1.16 21.56
N GLU A 593 -5.48 0.73 20.74
CA GLU A 593 -6.31 -0.45 20.98
C GLU A 593 -6.43 -1.29 19.70
N LEU A 594 -6.00 -2.54 19.77
CA LEU A 594 -5.99 -3.45 18.62
C LEU A 594 -7.35 -4.13 18.48
N SER A 595 -8.05 -3.89 17.36
CA SER A 595 -9.34 -4.50 17.05
C SER A 595 -9.28 -6.03 17.18
N TYR A 596 -10.39 -6.62 17.61
CA TYR A 596 -10.54 -8.07 17.56
C TYR A 596 -10.98 -8.47 16.15
N PRO A 597 -10.38 -9.49 15.49
CA PRO A 597 -9.59 -10.58 16.05
C PRO A 597 -8.07 -10.38 16.13
N ALA A 598 -7.50 -9.27 15.67
CA ALA A 598 -6.04 -9.06 15.67
C ALA A 598 -5.42 -9.07 17.07
N SER A 599 -6.12 -8.60 18.10
CA SER A 599 -5.71 -8.72 19.51
C SER A 599 -5.71 -10.16 20.08
N SER A 600 -6.10 -11.18 19.32
CA SER A 600 -6.00 -12.59 19.77
C SER A 600 -4.58 -13.15 19.60
N LYS A 601 -4.08 -13.79 20.67
CA LYS A 601 -2.80 -14.53 20.71
C LYS A 601 -2.65 -15.70 19.71
N TYR A 602 -3.69 -16.01 18.94
CA TYR A 602 -3.70 -17.02 17.89
C TYR A 602 -3.53 -16.43 16.48
N VAL A 603 -3.42 -15.11 16.40
CA VAL A 603 -3.40 -14.30 15.18
C VAL A 603 -2.08 -13.53 15.12
N ILE A 604 -1.58 -13.31 13.90
CA ILE A 604 -0.53 -12.34 13.63
C ILE A 604 -1.21 -10.98 13.44
N SER A 605 -1.00 -10.06 14.38
CA SER A 605 -1.61 -8.71 14.34
C SER A 605 -0.85 -7.80 13.38
N VAL A 606 -1.53 -7.25 12.38
CA VAL A 606 -0.91 -6.50 11.27
C VAL A 606 -1.40 -5.05 11.20
N GLY A 607 -0.47 -4.12 11.45
CA GLY A 607 -0.68 -2.68 11.25
C GLY A 607 -0.26 -2.22 9.85
N ALA A 608 -0.63 -1.01 9.48
CA ALA A 608 -0.36 -0.42 8.16
C ALA A 608 0.91 0.45 8.17
N SER A 609 1.71 0.34 7.11
CA SER A 609 2.80 1.27 6.78
C SER A 609 2.55 1.95 5.43
N ASN A 610 3.06 3.16 5.26
CA ASN A 610 2.93 3.96 4.03
C ASN A 610 4.21 3.95 3.17
N ARG A 611 4.13 4.59 1.99
CA ARG A 611 5.23 4.69 1.02
C ARG A 611 6.48 5.45 1.53
N MET A 612 6.38 6.17 2.64
CA MET A 612 7.45 6.97 3.26
C MET A 612 8.22 6.20 4.36
N ASP A 613 7.97 4.89 4.49
CA ASP A 613 8.54 4.01 5.52
C ASP A 613 8.13 4.33 6.97
N MET A 614 6.92 4.86 7.14
CA MET A 614 6.31 5.13 8.44
C MET A 614 5.08 4.25 8.65
N THR A 615 4.72 3.98 9.91
CA THR A 615 3.36 3.52 10.26
C THR A 615 2.34 4.56 9.75
N ALA A 616 1.19 4.09 9.26
CA ALA A 616 0.11 4.98 8.82
C ALA A 616 -0.60 5.62 10.03
N ASP A 617 -1.03 6.87 9.89
CA ASP A 617 -1.71 7.66 10.92
C ASP A 617 -3.03 7.01 11.40
N PHE A 618 -3.75 6.35 10.49
CA PHE A 618 -4.95 5.57 10.82
C PHE A 618 -4.66 4.20 11.48
N SER A 619 -3.42 3.69 11.47
CA SER A 619 -3.15 2.32 11.92
C SER A 619 -3.27 2.19 13.44
N ASN A 620 -4.20 1.36 13.93
CA ASN A 620 -4.22 1.02 15.36
C ASN A 620 -2.95 0.26 15.74
N TYR A 621 -2.50 0.51 16.97
CA TYR A 621 -1.16 0.17 17.43
C TYR A 621 -1.13 -0.33 18.89
N GLY A 622 0.06 -0.64 19.39
CA GLY A 622 0.30 -0.93 20.79
C GLY A 622 0.33 -2.41 21.14
N LYS A 623 -0.20 -2.74 22.33
CA LYS A 623 0.10 -3.99 23.04
C LYS A 623 -0.43 -5.25 22.35
N GLY A 624 0.41 -5.88 21.54
CA GLY A 624 0.10 -7.11 20.79
C GLY A 624 0.30 -6.97 19.29
N LEU A 625 0.66 -5.79 18.80
CA LEU A 625 1.03 -5.58 17.40
C LEU A 625 2.30 -6.37 17.08
N ASP A 626 2.23 -7.26 16.07
CA ASP A 626 3.35 -8.13 15.73
C ASP A 626 4.30 -7.49 14.72
N LEU A 627 3.75 -6.86 13.68
CA LEU A 627 4.48 -6.18 12.62
C LEU A 627 3.56 -5.26 11.82
N THR A 628 4.14 -4.36 11.02
CA THR A 628 3.42 -3.62 9.97
C THR A 628 3.68 -4.17 8.58
N ALA A 629 2.80 -3.86 7.64
CA ALA A 629 3.00 -4.09 6.21
C ALA A 629 2.35 -2.96 5.38
N PRO A 630 2.69 -2.81 4.08
CA PRO A 630 2.09 -1.78 3.23
C PRO A 630 0.56 -1.78 3.26
N GLY A 631 -0.02 -0.66 3.70
CA GLY A 631 -1.47 -0.51 3.89
C GLY A 631 -2.04 0.84 3.49
N SER A 632 -1.22 1.81 3.07
CA SER A 632 -1.70 3.08 2.49
C SER A 632 -1.55 3.08 0.97
N ASP A 633 -2.56 3.56 0.25
CA ASP A 633 -2.56 3.72 -1.21
C ASP A 633 -2.15 2.42 -1.93
N ILE A 634 -2.81 1.31 -1.60
CA ILE A 634 -2.49 -0.01 -2.16
C ILE A 634 -3.40 -0.26 -3.37
N PRO A 635 -2.84 -0.30 -4.60
CA PRO A 635 -3.63 -0.62 -5.79
C PRO A 635 -3.88 -2.13 -5.88
N SER A 636 -5.16 -2.54 -5.96
CA SER A 636 -5.54 -3.92 -6.26
C SER A 636 -6.91 -4.04 -6.93
N LEU A 637 -7.26 -5.25 -7.34
CA LEU A 637 -8.43 -5.56 -8.17
C LEU A 637 -9.74 -5.35 -7.44
N VAL A 638 -10.77 -4.93 -8.17
CA VAL A 638 -12.17 -4.88 -7.72
C VAL A 638 -13.09 -5.57 -8.75
N PRO A 639 -14.34 -5.95 -8.42
CA PRO A 639 -15.20 -6.78 -9.28
C PRO A 639 -15.59 -6.16 -10.63
N ASN A 640 -15.53 -4.83 -10.77
CA ASN A 640 -15.66 -4.16 -12.07
C ASN A 640 -14.41 -4.30 -12.96
N GLY A 641 -13.37 -5.00 -12.48
CA GLY A 641 -12.15 -5.29 -13.23
C GLY A 641 -11.08 -4.19 -13.16
N ASN A 642 -11.41 -3.02 -12.62
CA ASN A 642 -10.41 -1.97 -12.39
C ASN A 642 -9.37 -2.40 -11.35
N VAL A 643 -8.24 -1.70 -11.35
CA VAL A 643 -7.33 -1.66 -10.20
C VAL A 643 -7.59 -0.35 -9.49
N THR A 644 -7.86 -0.40 -8.18
CA THR A 644 -8.26 0.76 -7.37
C THR A 644 -7.37 0.87 -6.14
N TYR A 645 -6.99 2.11 -5.77
CA TYR A 645 -6.27 2.38 -4.54
C TYR A 645 -7.19 2.25 -3.33
N MET A 646 -6.78 1.46 -2.33
CA MET A 646 -7.42 1.40 -1.01
C MET A 646 -6.40 1.61 0.11
N SER A 647 -6.83 2.20 1.21
CA SER A 647 -6.03 2.47 2.41
C SER A 647 -6.69 1.84 3.64
N GLY A 648 -5.93 1.05 4.38
CA GLY A 648 -6.37 0.39 5.61
C GLY A 648 -5.39 -0.69 6.07
N THR A 649 -5.46 -1.05 7.36
CA THR A 649 -4.79 -2.25 7.91
C THR A 649 -5.31 -3.54 7.23
N SER A 650 -6.54 -3.48 6.69
CA SER A 650 -7.11 -4.45 5.75
C SER A 650 -6.28 -4.74 4.50
N MET A 651 -5.47 -3.79 4.01
CA MET A 651 -4.55 -3.99 2.88
C MET A 651 -3.15 -4.42 3.35
N ALA A 652 -2.81 -4.21 4.62
CA ALA A 652 -1.58 -4.68 5.23
C ALA A 652 -1.63 -6.19 5.55
N ALA A 653 -2.74 -6.67 6.13
CA ALA A 653 -2.97 -8.08 6.46
C ALA A 653 -2.69 -9.06 5.29
N PRO A 654 -3.19 -8.86 4.05
CA PRO A 654 -2.94 -9.77 2.93
C PRO A 654 -1.46 -9.88 2.53
N HIS A 655 -0.66 -8.83 2.69
CA HIS A 655 0.78 -8.92 2.47
C HIS A 655 1.44 -9.91 3.46
N VAL A 656 1.02 -9.90 4.73
CA VAL A 656 1.51 -10.85 5.75
C VAL A 656 0.96 -12.25 5.52
N ALA A 657 -0.32 -12.39 5.14
CA ALA A 657 -0.94 -13.68 4.82
C ALA A 657 -0.25 -14.36 3.63
N ALA A 658 0.02 -13.61 2.56
CA ALA A 658 0.75 -14.08 1.39
C ALA A 658 2.21 -14.43 1.70
N ALA A 659 2.89 -13.65 2.55
CA ALA A 659 4.24 -13.94 3.04
C ALA A 659 4.29 -15.24 3.86
N ALA A 660 3.34 -15.45 4.77
CA ALA A 660 3.17 -16.71 5.49
C ALA A 660 2.98 -17.89 4.52
N GLY A 661 2.16 -17.70 3.48
CA GLY A 661 1.97 -18.65 2.39
C GLY A 661 3.26 -18.98 1.64
N LEU A 662 4.12 -17.99 1.36
CA LEU A 662 5.43 -18.23 0.73
C LEU A 662 6.37 -19.07 1.62
N LEU A 663 6.41 -18.82 2.93
CA LEU A 663 7.22 -19.62 3.85
C LEU A 663 6.75 -21.08 3.89
N LEU A 664 5.43 -21.29 3.88
CA LEU A 664 4.81 -22.62 3.82
C LEU A 664 4.96 -23.28 2.44
N SER A 665 5.02 -22.50 1.36
CA SER A 665 5.33 -22.98 -0.01
C SER A 665 6.75 -23.53 -0.09
N GLN A 666 7.72 -22.89 0.59
CA GLN A 666 9.09 -23.39 0.74
C GLN A 666 9.18 -24.61 1.66
N ASN A 667 8.46 -24.60 2.80
CA ASN A 667 8.48 -25.68 3.78
C ASN A 667 7.09 -25.90 4.42
N PRO A 668 6.28 -26.84 3.89
CA PRO A 668 4.95 -27.16 4.42
C PRO A 668 4.91 -27.77 5.83
N LYS A 669 6.06 -27.94 6.48
CA LYS A 669 6.18 -28.47 7.85
C LYS A 669 6.33 -27.39 8.93
N LEU A 670 6.44 -26.11 8.55
CA LEU A 670 6.49 -25.00 9.51
C LEU A 670 5.17 -24.92 10.28
N LYS A 671 5.26 -24.78 11.61
CA LYS A 671 4.11 -24.52 12.48
C LYS A 671 3.76 -23.03 12.49
N PRO A 672 2.52 -22.64 12.88
CA PRO A 672 2.13 -21.23 12.86
C PRO A 672 3.08 -20.31 13.64
N ASN A 673 3.52 -20.73 14.84
CA ASN A 673 4.47 -20.00 15.66
C ASN A 673 5.90 -19.94 15.06
N GLU A 674 6.26 -20.85 14.15
CA GLU A 674 7.55 -20.83 13.43
C GLU A 674 7.48 -19.90 12.21
N VAL A 675 6.29 -19.73 11.60
CA VAL A 675 6.01 -18.75 10.55
C VAL A 675 5.98 -17.34 11.16
N GLU A 676 5.15 -17.15 12.18
CA GLU A 676 5.02 -15.92 13.00
C GLU A 676 6.39 -15.42 13.48
N ALA A 677 7.17 -16.28 14.17
CA ALA A 677 8.50 -15.92 14.65
C ALA A 677 9.47 -15.57 13.52
N LYS A 678 9.39 -16.22 12.35
CA LYS A 678 10.26 -15.89 11.19
C LYS A 678 9.89 -14.54 10.59
N LEU A 679 8.62 -14.21 10.44
CA LEU A 679 8.16 -12.92 9.94
C LEU A 679 8.61 -11.80 10.89
N LYS A 680 8.26 -11.91 12.18
CA LYS A 680 8.62 -10.95 13.24
C LYS A 680 10.14 -10.75 13.36
N GLN A 681 10.92 -11.83 13.44
CA GLN A 681 12.39 -11.72 13.56
C GLN A 681 13.06 -11.15 12.31
N THR A 682 12.41 -11.16 11.14
CA THR A 682 13.01 -10.66 9.88
C THR A 682 12.50 -9.31 9.42
N ALA A 683 11.57 -8.67 10.14
CA ALA A 683 11.10 -7.33 9.82
C ALA A 683 12.25 -6.29 9.65
N ASP A 684 11.99 -5.25 8.88
CA ASP A 684 12.80 -4.03 8.86
C ASP A 684 12.37 -3.14 10.02
N ASP A 685 13.32 -2.76 10.89
CA ASP A 685 13.10 -1.80 11.97
C ASP A 685 12.78 -0.42 11.37
N ILE A 686 11.54 0.04 11.56
CA ILE A 686 11.02 1.35 11.12
C ILE A 686 10.63 2.24 12.30
N SER A 687 11.12 1.91 13.51
CA SER A 687 10.74 2.61 14.74
C SER A 687 11.10 4.09 14.69
N PHE A 688 10.07 4.95 14.79
CA PHE A 688 10.25 6.39 14.86
C PHE A 688 11.05 6.77 16.11
N LYS A 689 11.87 7.81 16.00
CA LYS A 689 12.65 8.36 17.11
C LYS A 689 12.66 9.86 16.97
N SER A 690 12.15 10.54 17.98
CA SER A 690 12.15 11.99 18.09
C SER A 690 13.60 12.53 18.04
N GLU A 691 13.82 13.64 17.32
CA GLU A 691 15.16 14.25 17.23
C GLU A 691 15.55 15.01 18.52
N ASP A 692 14.57 15.36 19.37
CA ASP A 692 14.78 15.97 20.68
C ASP A 692 15.10 14.94 21.79
N GLY A 693 14.85 13.65 21.55
CA GLY A 693 15.08 12.58 22.51
C GLY A 693 14.06 12.50 23.65
N GLN A 694 12.90 13.15 23.53
CA GLN A 694 11.78 12.94 24.44
C GLN A 694 11.19 11.54 24.20
N GLU A 695 10.94 10.77 25.28
CA GLU A 695 10.19 9.51 25.21
C GLU A 695 8.71 9.82 24.92
N GLU A 696 8.01 8.98 24.17
CA GLU A 696 6.59 9.17 23.90
C GLU A 696 5.79 9.06 25.22
N GLU A 697 5.08 10.11 25.61
CA GLU A 697 4.14 10.07 26.73
C GLU A 697 2.75 9.68 26.23
N LEU A 698 2.28 8.50 26.62
CA LEU A 698 0.85 8.19 26.60
C LEU A 698 0.20 8.80 27.84
N TYR A 699 -1.05 9.26 27.73
CA TYR A 699 -1.87 9.67 28.87
C TYR A 699 -3.07 8.73 29.02
N ASP A 700 -3.61 8.60 30.23
CA ASP A 700 -4.87 7.90 30.49
C ASP A 700 -6.10 8.82 30.29
N ASP A 701 -7.29 8.29 30.53
CA ASP A 701 -8.57 9.03 30.41
C ASP A 701 -8.68 10.24 31.37
N ASN A 702 -7.81 10.32 32.39
CA ASN A 702 -7.72 11.44 33.35
C ASN A 702 -6.68 12.49 32.93
N GLY A 703 -5.82 12.17 31.94
CA GLY A 703 -4.67 12.98 31.54
C GLY A 703 -3.38 12.67 32.30
N ASP A 704 -3.32 11.59 33.10
CA ASP A 704 -2.12 11.19 33.82
C ASP A 704 -1.16 10.38 32.91
N PRO A 705 0.16 10.67 32.89
CA PRO A 705 1.10 10.00 32.00
C PRO A 705 1.31 8.52 32.35
N MET A 706 0.96 7.63 31.41
CA MET A 706 1.14 6.19 31.50
C MET A 706 2.52 5.76 30.98
N PRO A 707 3.29 4.96 31.74
CA PRO A 707 4.60 4.48 31.30
C PRO A 707 4.44 3.43 30.18
N ILE A 708 4.91 3.75 28.97
CA ILE A 708 4.91 2.80 27.84
C ILE A 708 5.76 1.57 28.20
N PRO A 709 5.22 0.33 28.09
CA PRO A 709 5.99 -0.88 28.34
C PRO A 709 7.12 -1.08 27.29
N VAL A 710 8.34 -0.70 27.64
CA VAL A 710 9.52 -0.87 26.78
C VAL A 710 9.82 -2.36 26.56
N ILE A 711 9.33 -2.92 25.45
CA ILE A 711 9.59 -4.30 25.01
C ILE A 711 10.83 -4.30 24.10
N PRO A 712 11.95 -4.96 24.47
CA PRO A 712 13.20 -4.78 23.73
C PRO A 712 13.13 -5.35 22.31
N GLY A 713 13.34 -4.49 21.29
CA GLY A 713 13.26 -4.90 19.88
C GLY A 713 11.83 -5.09 19.37
N VAL A 714 10.87 -4.44 20.05
CA VAL A 714 9.50 -4.18 19.60
C VAL A 714 9.27 -2.68 19.82
N ASP A 715 8.65 -2.06 18.83
CA ASP A 715 8.19 -0.69 18.83
C ASP A 715 6.67 -0.66 19.02
N TRP A 716 6.15 0.40 19.65
CA TRP A 716 4.73 0.48 19.99
C TRP A 716 3.86 0.73 18.75
N HIS A 717 4.37 1.52 17.79
CA HIS A 717 3.69 1.91 16.56
C HIS A 717 3.91 0.96 15.38
N SER A 718 5.01 0.18 15.36
CA SER A 718 5.33 -0.74 14.25
C SER A 718 5.50 -2.21 14.63
N GLY A 719 5.34 -2.59 15.90
CA GLY A 719 5.55 -3.96 16.37
C GLY A 719 7.02 -4.35 16.23
N HIS A 720 7.34 -5.47 15.59
CA HIS A 720 8.73 -5.79 15.23
C HIS A 720 9.27 -4.98 14.02
N GLY A 721 8.47 -4.09 13.44
CA GLY A 721 8.78 -3.29 12.25
C GLY A 721 8.05 -3.78 11.00
N ARG A 722 8.43 -3.28 9.82
CA ARG A 722 7.77 -3.59 8.55
C ARG A 722 8.17 -4.98 8.01
N LEU A 723 7.19 -5.72 7.49
CA LEU A 723 7.38 -6.95 6.71
C LEU A 723 8.51 -6.84 5.66
N ASN A 724 9.43 -7.81 5.67
CA ASN A 724 10.48 -7.98 4.66
C ASN A 724 10.54 -9.44 4.21
N ILE A 725 9.90 -9.75 3.08
CA ILE A 725 9.77 -11.14 2.63
C ILE A 725 11.09 -11.74 2.16
N MET A 726 12.03 -10.95 1.61
CA MET A 726 13.34 -11.45 1.17
C MET A 726 14.15 -12.03 2.33
N LYS A 727 14.20 -11.34 3.47
CA LYS A 727 14.84 -11.87 4.68
C LYS A 727 14.10 -13.09 5.22
N ALA A 728 12.76 -13.08 5.22
CA ALA A 728 11.93 -14.17 5.72
C ALA A 728 12.14 -15.47 4.91
N VAL A 729 12.02 -15.40 3.58
CA VAL A 729 12.22 -16.57 2.69
C VAL A 729 13.69 -17.02 2.68
N SER A 730 14.64 -16.10 2.87
CA SER A 730 16.06 -16.45 3.09
C SER A 730 16.28 -17.16 4.43
N ALA A 731 15.54 -16.81 5.49
CA ALA A 731 15.63 -17.49 6.79
C ALA A 731 14.99 -18.89 6.78
N VAL A 732 14.06 -19.15 5.85
CA VAL A 732 13.58 -20.52 5.55
C VAL A 732 14.58 -21.26 4.66
N ASP A 733 15.06 -20.66 3.56
CA ASP A 733 15.99 -21.33 2.65
C ASP A 733 17.33 -21.67 3.32
N LEU A 734 17.88 -20.81 4.18
CA LEU A 734 19.09 -21.12 4.93
C LEU A 734 18.88 -22.18 6.01
N GLY A 735 17.64 -22.64 6.26
CA GLY A 735 17.31 -23.53 7.37
C GLY A 735 17.64 -22.90 8.73
N LEU A 736 17.51 -21.58 8.84
CA LEU A 736 18.01 -20.84 9.99
C LEU A 736 17.08 -21.02 11.20
N GLU A 737 17.64 -21.58 12.26
CA GLU A 737 17.04 -21.65 13.60
C GLU A 737 18.05 -21.07 14.59
N ILE A 738 17.60 -20.26 15.55
CA ILE A 738 18.47 -19.71 16.60
C ILE A 738 17.94 -20.10 17.97
N ASN A 739 18.80 -20.71 18.79
CA ASN A 739 18.47 -21.06 20.16
C ASN A 739 18.37 -19.78 21.01
N LYS A 740 17.40 -19.74 21.93
CA LYS A 740 17.24 -18.68 22.94
C LYS A 740 18.59 -18.34 23.60
N LEU A 741 19.05 -17.11 23.41
CA LEU A 741 20.26 -16.58 24.03
C LEU A 741 19.92 -16.08 25.44
N GLU A 742 20.67 -16.53 26.44
CA GLU A 742 20.63 -16.01 27.81
C GLU A 742 21.83 -15.10 28.09
N SER A 743 21.65 -14.10 28.96
CA SER A 743 22.71 -13.16 29.38
C SER A 743 23.94 -13.86 29.99
N THR A 744 23.78 -15.08 30.51
CA THR A 744 24.87 -15.93 31.03
C THR A 744 25.72 -16.61 29.95
N GLN A 745 25.34 -16.56 28.67
CA GLN A 745 25.95 -17.33 27.59
C GLN A 745 26.99 -16.52 26.78
N THR A 746 28.06 -17.19 26.37
CA THR A 746 29.17 -16.62 25.56
C THR A 746 29.19 -17.11 24.11
N ALA A 747 28.05 -17.61 23.60
CA ALA A 747 27.92 -17.93 22.18
C ALA A 747 26.45 -18.04 21.74
N VAL A 748 26.11 -17.43 20.60
CA VAL A 748 24.87 -17.73 19.88
C VAL A 748 25.01 -19.10 19.21
N ARG A 749 23.96 -19.92 19.27
CA ARG A 749 23.92 -21.29 18.74
C ARG A 749 22.62 -21.52 17.99
N GLY A 750 22.60 -22.49 17.10
CA GLY A 750 21.41 -22.84 16.33
C GLY A 750 21.72 -23.78 15.17
N LYS A 751 20.81 -23.83 14.20
CA LYS A 751 20.96 -24.59 12.95
C LYS A 751 21.00 -23.67 11.73
N ALA A 752 21.70 -24.10 10.68
CA ALA A 752 21.62 -23.58 9.31
C ALA A 752 22.22 -24.60 8.32
N LYS A 753 21.92 -24.49 7.02
CA LYS A 753 22.57 -25.28 5.95
C LYS A 753 24.10 -25.21 6.07
N GLU A 754 24.80 -26.32 5.81
CA GLU A 754 26.28 -26.39 5.86
C GLU A 754 26.93 -25.25 5.08
N GLY A 755 27.96 -24.65 5.66
CA GLY A 755 28.79 -23.61 5.04
C GLY A 755 28.19 -22.21 5.07
N THR A 756 26.92 -22.04 5.47
CA THR A 756 26.29 -20.74 5.73
C THR A 756 27.17 -19.92 6.66
N ALA A 757 27.51 -18.69 6.27
CA ALA A 757 28.24 -17.75 7.09
C ALA A 757 27.29 -17.04 8.05
N LEU A 758 27.69 -16.87 9.31
CA LEU A 758 26.90 -16.17 10.33
C LEU A 758 27.74 -15.10 11.02
N GLU A 759 27.15 -13.92 11.23
CA GLU A 759 27.72 -12.81 12.00
C GLU A 759 26.72 -12.33 13.05
N VAL A 760 27.18 -12.10 14.28
CA VAL A 760 26.35 -11.56 15.36
C VAL A 760 26.73 -10.10 15.60
N MET A 761 25.74 -9.22 15.56
CA MET A 761 25.88 -7.77 15.60
C MET A 761 25.12 -7.20 16.81
N ASN A 762 25.69 -6.18 17.45
CA ASN A 762 25.01 -5.29 18.39
C ASN A 762 25.06 -3.88 17.80
N GLY A 763 23.93 -3.41 17.25
CA GLY A 763 23.89 -2.26 16.34
C GLY A 763 24.90 -2.42 15.19
N LYS A 764 25.74 -1.41 14.98
CA LYS A 764 26.81 -1.42 13.97
C LYS A 764 28.04 -2.27 14.35
N LYS A 765 28.13 -2.77 15.60
CA LYS A 765 29.32 -3.49 16.12
C LYS A 765 29.20 -5.01 15.95
N LYS A 766 30.14 -5.60 15.22
CA LYS A 766 30.29 -7.07 15.16
C LYS A 766 30.82 -7.63 16.49
N LEU A 767 30.11 -8.62 17.03
CA LEU A 767 30.49 -9.34 18.26
C LEU A 767 31.24 -10.65 17.98
N GLY A 768 30.99 -11.27 16.81
CA GLY A 768 31.63 -12.52 16.40
C GLY A 768 31.10 -13.01 15.04
N SER A 769 31.74 -14.04 14.49
CA SER A 769 31.26 -14.76 13.31
C SER A 769 31.69 -16.23 13.30
N ALA A 770 30.97 -17.07 12.57
CA ALA A 770 31.28 -18.48 12.34
C ALA A 770 30.72 -18.95 10.97
N LYS A 771 30.90 -20.23 10.65
CA LYS A 771 30.11 -20.94 9.63
C LYS A 771 29.33 -22.10 10.28
N ALA A 772 28.22 -22.50 9.67
CA ALA A 772 27.54 -23.74 10.01
C ALA A 772 28.34 -24.97 9.56
N GLY A 773 28.43 -25.99 10.41
CA GLY A 773 29.16 -27.23 10.17
C GLY A 773 28.40 -28.26 9.33
N LYS A 774 29.05 -29.40 9.08
CA LYS A 774 28.48 -30.57 8.37
C LYS A 774 27.26 -31.19 9.06
N ASP A 775 27.16 -31.01 10.37
CA ASP A 775 26.02 -31.46 11.19
C ASP A 775 24.85 -30.45 11.20
N GLY A 776 24.93 -29.40 10.36
CA GLY A 776 23.94 -28.34 10.27
C GLY A 776 23.92 -27.38 11.47
N LYS A 777 24.84 -27.50 12.43
CA LYS A 777 24.86 -26.65 13.64
C LYS A 777 25.87 -25.53 13.51
N PHE A 778 25.64 -24.43 14.23
CA PHE A 778 26.60 -23.34 14.37
C PHE A 778 26.83 -22.92 15.83
N LYS A 779 27.98 -22.29 16.08
CA LYS A 779 28.31 -21.63 17.35
C LYS A 779 29.13 -20.37 17.08
N VAL A 780 28.50 -19.20 17.14
CA VAL A 780 29.20 -17.91 17.08
C VAL A 780 29.58 -17.51 18.50
N ASN A 781 30.87 -17.58 18.85
CA ASN A 781 31.34 -17.09 20.15
C ASN A 781 31.16 -15.57 20.24
N ILE A 782 30.63 -15.06 21.35
CA ILE A 782 30.42 -13.64 21.63
C ILE A 782 30.70 -13.33 23.11
N PRO A 783 30.98 -12.06 23.48
CA PRO A 783 30.93 -11.63 24.88
C PRO A 783 29.52 -11.82 25.47
N MET A 784 29.42 -12.08 26.78
CA MET A 784 28.14 -12.04 27.50
C MET A 784 27.44 -10.70 27.24
N GLN A 785 26.14 -10.73 26.92
CA GLN A 785 25.31 -9.54 26.85
C GLN A 785 24.52 -9.37 28.16
N LYS A 786 23.85 -8.23 28.36
CA LYS A 786 22.88 -8.05 29.45
C LYS A 786 21.54 -8.68 29.04
N LYS A 787 20.65 -8.94 29.99
CA LYS A 787 19.20 -9.05 29.72
C LYS A 787 18.76 -7.88 28.82
N ASP A 788 17.79 -8.12 27.95
CA ASP A 788 17.15 -7.12 27.08
C ASP A 788 18.05 -6.55 25.98
N THR A 789 19.29 -7.06 25.84
CA THR A 789 20.16 -6.65 24.73
C THR A 789 19.64 -7.23 23.41
N VAL A 790 19.17 -6.35 22.52
CA VAL A 790 18.80 -6.67 21.14
C VAL A 790 20.06 -6.90 20.30
N LEU A 791 20.08 -7.98 19.52
CA LEU A 791 21.14 -8.34 18.59
C LEU A 791 20.55 -8.66 17.21
N GLN A 792 21.33 -8.42 16.15
CA GLN A 792 21.03 -8.95 14.81
C GLN A 792 21.98 -10.10 14.50
N VAL A 793 21.44 -11.24 14.04
CA VAL A 793 22.24 -12.34 13.49
C VAL A 793 22.07 -12.35 11.98
N LYS A 794 23.12 -11.93 11.28
CA LYS A 794 23.18 -11.95 9.82
C LYS A 794 23.61 -13.34 9.38
N ALA A 795 22.91 -13.91 8.42
CA ALA A 795 23.25 -15.21 7.85
C ALA A 795 23.18 -15.15 6.32
N SER A 796 24.17 -15.74 5.66
CA SER A 796 24.25 -15.75 4.20
C SER A 796 24.86 -17.03 3.64
N LYS A 797 24.31 -17.48 2.51
CA LYS A 797 24.89 -18.51 1.65
C LYS A 797 24.38 -18.28 0.23
N ASP A 798 25.28 -18.28 -0.74
CA ASP A 798 24.98 -18.14 -2.15
C ASP A 798 24.12 -16.89 -2.44
N ASP A 799 22.88 -17.05 -2.92
CA ASP A 799 21.91 -15.96 -3.14
C ASP A 799 21.04 -15.64 -1.91
N ALA A 800 20.89 -16.56 -0.96
CA ALA A 800 20.07 -16.38 0.24
C ALA A 800 20.81 -15.54 1.31
N LYS A 801 20.16 -14.45 1.76
CA LYS A 801 20.73 -13.48 2.71
C LYS A 801 19.65 -12.98 3.65
N THR A 802 19.85 -13.15 4.95
CA THR A 802 18.90 -12.71 5.99
C THR A 802 19.61 -12.03 7.15
N SER A 803 18.84 -11.30 7.95
CA SER A 803 19.25 -10.73 9.22
C SER A 803 18.08 -10.91 10.17
N VAL A 804 18.26 -11.71 11.22
CA VAL A 804 17.22 -11.97 12.23
C VAL A 804 17.51 -11.23 13.52
N THR A 805 16.51 -10.55 14.08
CA THR A 805 16.57 -9.90 15.38
C THR A 805 16.36 -10.93 16.49
N ILE A 806 17.23 -10.93 17.50
CA ILE A 806 17.09 -11.75 18.71
C ILE A 806 17.28 -10.88 19.97
N VAL A 807 16.53 -11.19 21.03
CA VAL A 807 16.62 -10.50 22.32
C VAL A 807 17.34 -11.40 23.32
N THR A 808 18.30 -10.84 24.06
CA THR A 808 19.00 -11.58 25.12
C THR A 808 18.07 -11.75 26.31
N ALA A 809 17.61 -12.98 26.54
CA ALA A 809 16.75 -13.29 27.67
C ALA A 809 17.50 -13.25 29.01
N LYS A 810 16.74 -13.05 30.10
CA LYS A 810 17.26 -13.19 31.47
C LYS A 810 17.88 -14.56 31.65
N GLY A 811 19.19 -14.60 31.94
CA GLY A 811 19.90 -15.83 32.18
C GLY A 811 19.58 -16.46 33.53
N THR A 812 19.62 -17.80 33.57
CA THR A 812 19.68 -18.56 34.81
C THR A 812 21.15 -18.58 35.29
N PRO A 813 21.48 -18.15 36.53
CA PRO A 813 22.87 -18.16 37.05
C PRO A 813 23.47 -19.57 37.17
N SER A 814 23.91 -20.12 36.04
CA SER A 814 24.50 -21.45 35.92
C SER A 814 25.84 -21.54 36.68
N GLY A 815 26.13 -22.71 37.26
CA GLY A 815 27.43 -23.01 37.83
C GLY A 815 27.76 -22.28 39.13
N THR A 816 27.30 -22.85 40.26
CA THR A 816 27.99 -22.70 41.56
C THR A 816 29.50 -22.88 41.35
N PRO A 817 30.37 -21.90 41.68
CA PRO A 817 31.76 -21.94 41.26
C PRO A 817 32.52 -23.16 41.80
N LYS A 818 33.32 -23.82 40.96
CA LYS A 818 34.20 -24.91 41.39
C LYS A 818 35.48 -24.32 41.98
N VAL A 819 35.46 -24.08 43.28
CA VAL A 819 36.60 -23.52 44.03
C VAL A 819 37.60 -24.63 44.37
N SER A 820 38.89 -24.37 44.15
CA SER A 820 39.97 -25.26 44.59
C SER A 820 40.09 -25.26 46.12
N LYS A 821 40.72 -26.29 46.69
CA LYS A 821 41.08 -26.31 48.12
C LYS A 821 41.92 -25.07 48.46
N VAL A 822 41.59 -24.39 49.57
CA VAL A 822 42.31 -23.23 50.10
C VAL A 822 42.97 -23.62 51.42
N THR A 823 44.23 -23.25 51.61
CA THR A 823 45.06 -23.52 52.80
C THR A 823 45.43 -22.24 53.53
N SER A 824 46.02 -22.35 54.73
CA SER A 824 46.47 -21.17 55.49
C SER A 824 47.63 -20.41 54.81
N LYS A 825 48.31 -21.07 53.86
CA LYS A 825 49.44 -20.52 53.09
C LYS A 825 49.00 -19.69 51.87
N ASP A 826 47.78 -19.90 51.37
CA ASP A 826 47.29 -19.29 50.13
C ASP A 826 47.01 -17.79 50.23
N THR A 827 47.34 -17.07 49.14
CA THR A 827 47.09 -15.63 48.95
C THR A 827 46.06 -15.35 47.85
N ALA A 828 45.38 -16.38 47.33
CA ALA A 828 44.30 -16.24 46.37
C ALA A 828 43.31 -17.41 46.43
N VAL A 829 42.03 -17.13 46.27
CA VAL A 829 40.99 -18.15 46.06
C VAL A 829 40.94 -18.47 44.57
N LYS A 830 41.34 -19.69 44.20
CA LYS A 830 41.41 -20.16 42.80
C LYS A 830 40.25 -21.10 42.48
N GLY A 831 39.89 -21.19 41.20
CA GLY A 831 38.83 -22.11 40.76
C GLY A 831 38.36 -21.88 39.32
N LYS A 832 37.21 -22.47 38.98
CA LYS A 832 36.48 -22.24 37.72
C LYS A 832 35.03 -21.82 37.96
N ALA A 833 34.53 -20.93 37.12
CA ALA A 833 33.15 -20.45 37.05
C ALA A 833 32.77 -20.25 35.57
N ASN A 834 31.65 -19.57 35.30
CA ASN A 834 31.37 -19.11 33.94
C ASN A 834 32.44 -18.09 33.49
N SER A 835 32.75 -18.09 32.20
CA SER A 835 33.65 -17.12 31.57
C SER A 835 33.20 -15.68 31.87
N GLN A 836 34.14 -14.78 32.16
CA GLN A 836 33.92 -13.37 32.49
C GLN A 836 33.04 -13.03 33.73
N ALA A 837 32.46 -14.03 34.41
CA ALA A 837 31.61 -13.81 35.58
C ALA A 837 32.34 -13.09 36.73
N LYS A 838 31.62 -12.23 37.47
CA LYS A 838 32.17 -11.54 38.64
C LYS A 838 32.20 -12.49 39.83
N ILE A 839 33.39 -12.93 40.21
CA ILE A 839 33.63 -13.76 41.40
C ILE A 839 33.71 -12.86 42.62
N THR A 840 32.99 -13.21 43.66
CA THR A 840 32.91 -12.49 44.94
C THR A 840 33.23 -13.45 46.07
N VAL A 841 34.26 -13.14 46.85
CA VAL A 841 34.63 -13.90 48.05
C VAL A 841 34.15 -13.13 49.27
N LYS A 842 33.42 -13.81 50.15
CA LYS A 842 32.79 -13.30 51.37
C LYS A 842 33.29 -14.09 52.58
N ASN A 843 33.40 -13.46 53.75
CA ASN A 843 33.80 -14.12 55.00
C ASN A 843 32.62 -14.87 55.67
N LYS A 844 32.84 -15.50 56.84
CA LYS A 844 31.79 -16.19 57.62
C LYS A 844 30.53 -15.32 57.85
N ALA A 845 30.72 -14.02 58.10
CA ALA A 845 29.67 -13.02 58.29
C ALA A 845 29.14 -12.39 56.98
N LYS A 846 29.34 -13.06 55.84
CA LYS A 846 28.91 -12.66 54.49
C LYS A 846 29.46 -11.32 53.95
N LYS A 847 30.28 -10.59 54.71
CA LYS A 847 30.97 -9.37 54.24
C LYS A 847 31.96 -9.73 53.13
N VAL A 848 31.92 -8.97 52.03
CA VAL A 848 32.84 -9.13 50.90
C VAL A 848 34.27 -8.83 51.35
N ILE A 849 35.22 -9.70 51.00
CA ILE A 849 36.65 -9.52 51.28
C ILE A 849 37.49 -9.31 50.00
N ALA A 850 37.02 -9.78 48.84
CA ALA A 850 37.64 -9.53 47.54
C ALA A 850 36.67 -9.86 46.38
N THR A 851 36.90 -9.23 45.22
CA THR A 851 36.19 -9.57 43.96
C THR A 851 37.14 -9.54 42.77
N GLN A 852 36.90 -10.39 41.76
CA GLN A 852 37.61 -10.37 40.47
C GLN A 852 36.68 -10.93 39.38
N LYS A 853 36.88 -10.58 38.10
CA LYS A 853 36.26 -11.35 37.00
C LYS A 853 37.04 -12.65 36.74
N ALA A 854 36.33 -13.70 36.36
CA ALA A 854 36.94 -14.88 35.73
C ALA A 854 37.49 -14.53 34.33
N ASP A 855 38.44 -15.32 33.83
CA ASP A 855 39.04 -15.15 32.50
C ASP A 855 38.09 -15.59 31.36
N GLN A 856 38.59 -15.62 30.12
CA GLN A 856 37.80 -16.05 28.96
C GLN A 856 37.50 -17.57 28.96
N LYS A 857 38.24 -18.37 29.72
CA LYS A 857 38.08 -19.83 29.90
C LYS A 857 37.34 -20.20 31.19
N GLY A 858 36.88 -19.20 31.96
CA GLY A 858 36.18 -19.37 33.24
C GLY A 858 37.08 -19.59 34.45
N ALA A 859 38.40 -19.54 34.32
CA ALA A 859 39.31 -19.66 35.47
C ALA A 859 39.39 -18.34 36.27
N PHE A 860 39.60 -18.43 37.57
CA PHE A 860 39.78 -17.26 38.45
C PHE A 860 40.84 -17.48 39.52
N SER A 861 41.38 -16.39 40.07
CA SER A 861 42.42 -16.39 41.12
C SER A 861 42.31 -15.15 42.01
N VAL A 862 41.18 -15.02 42.71
CA VAL A 862 40.82 -13.82 43.50
C VAL A 862 41.82 -13.63 44.64
N LYS A 863 42.70 -12.63 44.55
CA LYS A 863 43.69 -12.30 45.59
C LYS A 863 43.01 -12.00 46.92
N ILE A 864 43.50 -12.58 48.02
CA ILE A 864 43.05 -12.37 49.39
C ILE A 864 44.25 -12.33 50.35
N LYS A 865 44.09 -11.70 51.53
CA LYS A 865 45.05 -11.91 52.63
C LYS A 865 44.99 -13.37 53.11
N LYS A 866 46.11 -13.94 53.55
CA LYS A 866 46.16 -15.29 54.16
C LYS A 866 45.10 -15.43 55.26
N GLN A 867 44.48 -16.60 55.36
CA GLN A 867 43.40 -16.88 56.31
C GLN A 867 43.86 -17.92 57.35
N LYS A 868 43.36 -17.86 58.59
CA LYS A 868 43.64 -18.90 59.59
C LYS A 868 42.98 -20.22 59.17
N ALA A 869 43.62 -21.36 59.45
CA ALA A 869 42.98 -22.67 59.29
C ALA A 869 41.65 -22.73 60.07
N GLY A 870 40.65 -23.41 59.51
CA GLY A 870 39.27 -23.44 60.03
C GLY A 870 38.41 -22.22 59.63
N THR A 871 38.97 -21.17 59.02
CA THR A 871 38.18 -20.02 58.53
C THR A 871 37.20 -20.46 57.45
N VAL A 872 35.94 -20.02 57.56
CA VAL A 872 34.92 -20.27 56.54
C VAL A 872 34.81 -19.08 55.60
N LEU A 873 34.99 -19.34 54.31
CA LEU A 873 34.74 -18.43 53.20
C LEU A 873 33.47 -18.86 52.45
N TYR A 874 32.80 -17.89 51.83
CA TYR A 874 31.74 -18.13 50.86
C TYR A 874 32.12 -17.53 49.52
N VAL A 875 32.08 -18.32 48.45
CA VAL A 875 32.39 -17.85 47.09
C VAL A 875 31.14 -17.89 46.22
N THR A 876 30.80 -16.76 45.59
CA THR A 876 29.73 -16.65 44.60
C THR A 876 30.29 -16.17 43.28
N ALA A 877 29.65 -16.56 42.17
CA ALA A 877 29.86 -15.99 40.85
C ALA A 877 28.58 -15.26 40.42
N ALA A 878 28.72 -14.07 39.83
CA ALA A 878 27.61 -13.28 39.33
C ALA A 878 27.70 -13.02 37.83
N ASP A 879 26.54 -12.91 37.19
CA ASP A 879 26.37 -12.67 35.76
C ASP A 879 26.48 -11.17 35.37
N THR A 880 26.21 -10.86 34.11
CA THR A 880 26.14 -9.49 33.56
C THR A 880 25.01 -8.65 34.17
N ASP A 881 23.97 -9.30 34.67
CA ASP A 881 22.79 -8.69 35.30
C ASP A 881 22.95 -8.59 36.85
N LYS A 882 24.16 -8.87 37.35
CA LYS A 882 24.58 -8.84 38.77
C LYS A 882 23.94 -9.93 39.67
N GLN A 883 23.25 -10.92 39.12
CA GLN A 883 22.62 -11.98 39.92
C GLN A 883 23.67 -12.96 40.47
N GLU A 884 23.69 -13.21 41.78
CA GLU A 884 24.62 -14.17 42.40
C GLU A 884 24.11 -15.62 42.32
N SER A 885 25.00 -16.53 41.94
CA SER A 885 24.82 -17.99 42.07
C SER A 885 24.83 -18.46 43.53
N LYS A 886 24.35 -19.70 43.78
CA LYS A 886 24.43 -20.34 45.11
C LYS A 886 25.88 -20.34 45.64
N ALA A 887 26.05 -19.94 46.89
CA ALA A 887 27.36 -19.73 47.50
C ALA A 887 28.07 -21.04 47.88
N VAL A 888 29.32 -21.19 47.44
CA VAL A 888 30.21 -22.29 47.84
C VAL A 888 30.74 -22.01 49.23
N LYS A 889 30.48 -22.90 50.19
CA LYS A 889 31.14 -22.88 51.50
C LYS A 889 32.51 -23.53 51.39
N VAL A 890 33.57 -22.80 51.70
CA VAL A 890 34.96 -23.31 51.69
C VAL A 890 35.55 -23.14 53.08
N THR A 891 36.00 -24.22 53.71
CA THR A 891 36.77 -24.17 54.95
C THR A 891 38.25 -24.19 54.62
N VAL A 892 39.00 -23.21 55.13
CA VAL A 892 40.44 -23.08 54.92
C VAL A 892 41.18 -24.19 55.68
N GLY A 893 41.96 -25.00 54.97
CA GLY A 893 42.80 -26.05 55.57
C GLY A 893 44.03 -25.49 56.29
N LYS A 894 44.80 -26.38 56.92
CA LYS A 894 46.19 -26.08 57.32
C LYS A 894 47.00 -25.78 56.06
#